data_AF-A0A1R2BW80-F1
#
_entry.id   AF-A0A1R2BW80-F1
#
_cell.length_a   1.000
_cell.length_b   1.000
_cell.length_c   1.000
_cell.angle_alpha   90.00
_cell.angle_beta   90.00
_cell.angle_gamma   90.00
#
_symmetry.space_group_name_H-M   'P 1'
#
loop_
_entity.id
_entity.type
_entity.pdbx_description
1 polymer ?
#
loop_
_entity_poly.entity_id
_entity_poly.type
_entity_poly.pdbx_seq_one_letter_code
_entity_poly.pdbx_strand_id
1 'polypeptide(L)'
;MAIQTITIVLVFYYNNCVSFFQDNRFLASASHDKTVRIWDLVSNNEFILQEFAESVRVLAFSKDGRYFACAGDDMKVYLYELDKRGKENEACFSQDRVFLIQKLDDGEKYFNIKTGKEDETSLILKEVTDGLSFVPTSCYDNLLENWDHFYQTFRYIEGGLYDKIVYPNIQFSNLRFSVTHFLSYLGLKDLITSLIQSSHLVLLPDSFGHLPIFYSIKSQQQESTEILLQHLASLSDTEPSSLIKYISWGLLENDLVEIIKNSSSTLDYFLGQSLFKHNKNVYFGEPLSILPNFQWSPYVDLCPDTFFGIGTEKLPLIFKSTAFCLPSTPGTQGSLEIIKAILASRNKDVYRTELLQYFIRSKWLKVQNWVYLYTFLLWINILLLVLLQAESSFPLIISLIVINSLLLLWELFQIILTKLEYFQSLMNILDTIRIFCTFAYAILLIFNLKDYRLTWPTIAFNLIRGLTGFRAFDNTRYYIRLINESFFCMKDFLIIFIYTTFSLSLLNIVSSNGTSLNFDNLWFSGFGLVVGLTDSFNKESYLQSASFIIAITVNLIIMLNMIISLLGDAFDEFQLMAEVHNYREMLEVVFEIEQLMSVTYKDEDLKYFHVCTHAYEASGSQWKGKVLDVREFIQEKIVNENVKPMMEKNAKAVEDGMKSIDSRLRRISRNFGNGNEGDSRGRFDNRMERLEEEVKEIRGKIDGIENSLMEIKNFLIK
;
A
#
# COMPACT_ATOMS: atom_id res chain seq x y z
N MET A 1 -37.88 19.81 33.13
CA MET A 1 -38.24 18.38 33.23
C MET A 1 -36.98 17.57 33.02
N ALA A 2 -36.59 16.75 33.98
CA ALA A 2 -35.35 15.97 33.94
C ALA A 2 -35.53 14.74 33.05
N ILE A 3 -34.67 14.57 32.04
CA ILE A 3 -34.70 13.44 31.11
C ILE A 3 -33.68 12.39 31.58
N GLN A 4 -34.18 11.19 31.81
CA GLN A 4 -33.47 10.01 32.30
C GLN A 4 -32.63 9.38 31.18
N THR A 5 -31.40 8.97 31.52
CA THR A 5 -30.43 8.34 30.62
C THR A 5 -30.62 6.81 30.65
N ILE A 6 -30.98 6.19 29.53
CA ILE A 6 -31.03 4.73 29.40
C ILE A 6 -29.67 4.26 28.87
N THR A 7 -28.92 3.51 29.67
CA THR A 7 -27.67 2.85 29.22
C THR A 7 -28.00 1.41 28.87
N ILE A 8 -27.96 1.04 27.59
CA ILE A 8 -28.10 -0.34 27.12
C ILE A 8 -26.69 -0.91 26.94
N VAL A 9 -26.35 -1.96 27.67
CA VAL A 9 -25.09 -2.70 27.52
C VAL A 9 -25.42 -4.03 26.85
N LEU A 10 -25.01 -4.19 25.58
CA LEU A 10 -25.15 -5.44 24.85
C LEU A 10 -23.93 -6.33 25.10
N VAL A 11 -24.15 -7.53 25.65
CA VAL A 11 -23.10 -8.55 25.84
C VAL A 11 -23.45 -9.75 24.96
N PHE A 12 -22.59 -10.08 24.00
CA PHE A 12 -22.73 -11.26 23.14
C PHE A 12 -21.95 -12.44 23.73
N TYR A 13 -22.63 -13.41 24.34
CA TYR A 13 -22.07 -14.73 24.63
C TYR A 13 -22.96 -15.84 24.05
N TYR A 14 -22.32 -16.84 23.44
CA TYR A 14 -22.94 -18.08 23.00
C TYR A 14 -23.33 -18.93 24.23
N ASN A 15 -24.58 -18.83 24.68
CA ASN A 15 -25.42 -19.82 25.38
C ASN A 15 -26.59 -19.12 26.10
N ASN A 16 -27.77 -19.77 26.16
CA ASN A 16 -29.03 -19.32 26.77
C ASN A 16 -28.89 -18.11 27.71
N CYS A 17 -29.34 -16.94 27.25
CA CYS A 17 -29.21 -15.71 28.01
C CYS A 17 -30.28 -15.64 29.09
N VAL A 18 -29.86 -15.50 30.35
CA VAL A 18 -30.74 -15.28 31.51
C VAL A 18 -30.33 -13.97 32.16
N SER A 19 -31.30 -13.08 32.40
CA SER A 19 -31.06 -11.74 32.94
C SER A 19 -31.99 -11.46 34.11
N PHE A 20 -31.43 -10.89 35.19
CA PHE A 20 -32.16 -10.47 36.38
C PHE A 20 -32.41 -8.96 36.35
N PHE A 21 -33.57 -8.54 36.80
CA PHE A 21 -33.87 -7.13 37.04
C PHE A 21 -33.13 -6.59 38.29
N GLN A 22 -32.81 -5.30 38.34
CA GLN A 22 -32.02 -4.71 39.44
C GLN A 22 -32.68 -4.84 40.82
N ASP A 23 -34.02 -4.91 40.89
CA ASP A 23 -34.75 -5.16 42.16
C ASP A 23 -34.91 -6.67 42.46
N ASN A 24 -34.26 -7.58 41.70
CA ASN A 24 -34.39 -9.04 41.78
C ASN A 24 -35.84 -9.57 41.76
N ARG A 25 -36.79 -8.76 41.31
CA ARG A 25 -38.21 -9.12 41.25
C ARG A 25 -38.55 -9.92 40.00
N PHE A 26 -37.93 -9.60 38.88
CA PHE A 26 -38.19 -10.24 37.59
C PHE A 26 -36.94 -10.96 37.08
N LEU A 27 -37.12 -12.16 36.57
CA LEU A 27 -36.13 -12.96 35.86
C LEU A 27 -36.60 -13.13 34.42
N ALA A 28 -35.73 -12.93 33.43
CA ALA A 28 -36.04 -13.25 32.04
C ALA A 28 -35.04 -14.25 31.46
N SER A 29 -35.53 -15.17 30.62
CA SER A 29 -34.70 -16.05 29.80
C SER A 29 -35.11 -15.99 28.34
N ALA A 30 -34.10 -16.02 27.46
CA ALA A 30 -34.28 -16.20 26.02
C ALA A 30 -33.88 -17.62 25.63
N SER A 31 -34.65 -18.21 24.73
CA SER A 31 -34.50 -19.60 24.32
C SER A 31 -34.53 -19.73 22.79
N HIS A 32 -33.88 -20.78 22.27
CA HIS A 32 -33.91 -21.13 20.86
C HIS A 32 -35.29 -21.62 20.39
N ASP A 33 -36.22 -21.89 21.31
CA ASP A 33 -37.61 -22.21 21.01
C ASP A 33 -38.43 -21.00 20.52
N LYS A 34 -37.76 -19.87 20.22
CA LYS A 34 -38.33 -18.61 19.76
C LYS A 34 -39.23 -17.96 20.81
N THR A 35 -39.03 -18.28 22.09
CA THR A 35 -39.78 -17.68 23.20
C THR A 35 -38.87 -16.91 24.16
N VAL A 36 -39.42 -15.85 24.73
CA VAL A 36 -38.85 -15.18 25.91
C VAL A 36 -39.79 -15.45 27.08
N ARG A 37 -39.23 -15.96 28.18
CA ARG A 37 -39.97 -16.24 29.41
C ARG A 37 -39.55 -15.26 30.49
N ILE A 38 -40.53 -14.71 31.19
CA ILE A 38 -40.32 -13.76 32.29
C ILE A 38 -41.02 -14.30 33.53
N TRP A 39 -40.29 -14.45 34.63
CA TRP A 39 -40.80 -14.87 35.92
C TRP A 39 -40.85 -13.69 36.88
N ASP A 40 -42.01 -13.42 37.45
CA ASP A 40 -42.14 -12.55 38.64
C ASP A 40 -41.89 -13.41 39.88
N LEU A 41 -40.73 -13.23 40.51
CA LEU A 41 -40.27 -14.01 41.65
C LEU A 41 -41.05 -13.67 42.94
N VAL A 42 -41.78 -12.54 42.97
CA VAL A 42 -42.59 -12.13 44.13
C VAL A 42 -44.00 -12.71 44.05
N SER A 43 -44.61 -12.71 42.85
CA SER A 43 -45.95 -13.28 42.65
C SER A 43 -45.94 -14.74 42.17
N ASN A 44 -44.75 -15.30 41.92
CA ASN A 44 -44.49 -16.64 41.40
C ASN A 44 -45.26 -16.96 40.10
N ASN A 45 -45.37 -15.96 39.23
CA ASN A 45 -46.07 -16.06 37.95
C ASN A 45 -45.06 -16.05 36.78
N GLU A 46 -45.28 -16.93 35.81
CA GLU A 46 -44.53 -16.98 34.55
C GLU A 46 -45.36 -16.34 33.43
N PHE A 47 -44.70 -15.49 32.65
CA PHE A 47 -45.23 -14.90 31.43
C PHE A 47 -44.38 -15.38 30.26
N ILE A 48 -45.03 -15.93 29.24
CA ILE A 48 -44.36 -16.40 28.02
C ILE A 48 -44.75 -15.45 26.90
N LEU A 49 -43.74 -14.85 26.26
CA LEU A 49 -43.90 -14.06 25.06
C LEU A 49 -43.61 -14.97 23.87
N GLN A 50 -44.67 -15.27 23.12
CA GLN A 50 -44.66 -16.15 21.96
C GLN A 50 -45.00 -15.32 20.73
N GLU A 51 -44.00 -14.84 20.00
CA GLU A 51 -44.22 -14.15 18.72
C GLU A 51 -42.95 -13.93 17.87
N PHE A 52 -41.77 -14.42 18.30
CA PHE A 52 -40.52 -14.17 17.57
C PHE A 52 -40.38 -15.07 16.34
N ALA A 53 -40.02 -14.46 15.21
CA ALA A 53 -39.86 -15.18 13.94
C ALA A 53 -38.64 -16.13 13.97
N GLU A 54 -37.59 -15.80 14.72
CA GLU A 54 -36.33 -16.55 14.81
C GLU A 54 -35.81 -16.71 16.25
N SER A 55 -34.70 -17.44 16.40
CA SER A 55 -34.13 -17.74 17.72
C SER A 55 -33.63 -16.47 18.43
N VAL A 56 -34.03 -16.30 19.70
CA VAL A 56 -33.66 -15.13 20.51
C VAL A 56 -32.39 -15.43 21.28
N ARG A 57 -31.36 -14.60 21.11
CA ARG A 57 -30.00 -14.87 21.65
C ARG A 57 -29.60 -13.94 22.79
N VAL A 58 -30.23 -12.77 22.90
CA VAL A 58 -29.81 -11.73 23.85
C VAL A 58 -31.02 -11.10 24.55
N LEU A 59 -30.87 -10.77 25.84
CA LEU A 59 -31.83 -10.05 26.66
C LEU A 59 -31.16 -8.95 27.50
N ALA A 60 -31.79 -7.79 27.62
CA ALA A 60 -31.34 -6.70 28.49
C ALA A 60 -32.54 -5.98 29.15
N PHE A 61 -32.43 -5.65 30.43
CA PHE A 61 -33.39 -4.79 31.13
C PHE A 61 -32.92 -3.33 31.16
N SER A 62 -33.86 -2.40 31.11
CA SER A 62 -33.56 -0.98 31.32
C SER A 62 -33.23 -0.70 32.78
N LYS A 63 -32.36 0.29 33.03
CA LYS A 63 -31.94 0.67 34.40
C LYS A 63 -33.10 1.19 35.27
N ASP A 64 -34.14 1.74 34.66
CA ASP A 64 -35.34 2.22 35.35
C ASP A 64 -36.42 1.13 35.52
N GLY A 65 -36.19 -0.08 34.97
CA GLY A 65 -37.06 -1.24 35.17
C GLY A 65 -38.40 -1.21 34.48
N ARG A 66 -38.61 -0.27 33.58
CA ARG A 66 -39.85 -0.17 32.82
C ARG A 66 -39.82 -0.96 31.53
N TYR A 67 -38.63 -1.22 30.98
CA TYR A 67 -38.47 -1.84 29.69
C TYR A 67 -37.52 -3.04 29.73
N PHE A 68 -37.72 -3.98 28.81
CA PHE A 68 -36.70 -4.94 28.45
C PHE A 68 -36.60 -5.05 26.92
N ALA A 69 -35.39 -5.34 26.44
CA ALA A 69 -35.07 -5.53 25.04
C ALA A 69 -34.62 -6.98 24.80
N CYS A 70 -35.05 -7.56 23.68
CA CYS A 70 -34.56 -8.84 23.18
C CYS A 70 -34.14 -8.75 21.71
N ALA A 71 -33.18 -9.57 21.30
CA ALA A 71 -32.70 -9.61 19.92
C ALA A 71 -32.30 -11.03 19.50
N GLY A 72 -32.51 -11.36 18.23
CA GLY A 72 -32.31 -12.68 17.65
C GLY A 72 -31.64 -12.67 16.28
N ASP A 73 -31.75 -13.79 15.56
CA ASP A 73 -31.14 -14.00 14.23
C ASP A 73 -31.84 -13.26 13.08
N ASP A 74 -33.01 -12.69 13.33
CA ASP A 74 -33.79 -11.88 12.39
C ASP A 74 -33.25 -10.44 12.21
N MET A 75 -32.13 -10.12 12.86
CA MET A 75 -31.50 -8.80 12.90
C MET A 75 -32.43 -7.68 13.38
N LYS A 76 -33.51 -8.03 14.08
CA LYS A 76 -34.42 -7.09 14.75
C LYS A 76 -34.19 -7.09 16.27
N VAL A 77 -34.45 -5.95 16.89
CA VAL A 77 -34.48 -5.77 18.34
C VAL A 77 -35.92 -5.48 18.74
N TYR A 78 -36.47 -6.21 19.67
CA TYR A 78 -37.81 -5.98 20.18
C TYR A 78 -37.73 -5.33 21.56
N LEU A 79 -38.52 -4.26 21.76
CA LEU A 79 -38.60 -3.57 23.05
C LEU A 79 -40.01 -3.72 23.63
N TYR A 80 -40.08 -4.13 24.90
CA TYR A 80 -41.33 -4.34 25.61
C TYR A 80 -41.37 -3.48 26.90
N GLU A 81 -42.54 -2.91 27.17
CA GLU A 81 -42.84 -2.20 28.42
C GLU A 81 -43.48 -3.17 29.43
N LEU A 82 -42.90 -3.32 30.63
CA LEU A 82 -43.35 -4.29 31.65
C LEU A 82 -44.72 -3.94 32.25
N ASP A 83 -45.05 -2.64 32.35
CA ASP A 83 -46.30 -2.15 32.94
C ASP A 83 -47.50 -2.24 31.98
N LYS A 84 -47.25 -2.10 30.67
CA LYS A 84 -48.27 -2.25 29.63
C LYS A 84 -48.11 -3.61 28.97
N ARG A 85 -48.65 -4.64 29.62
CA ARG A 85 -48.71 -6.01 29.09
C ARG A 85 -49.19 -6.00 27.62
N GLY A 86 -48.24 -6.16 26.68
CA GLY A 86 -48.52 -6.41 25.27
C GLY A 86 -48.31 -5.26 24.27
N LYS A 87 -47.51 -4.22 24.56
CA LYS A 87 -47.08 -3.30 23.49
C LYS A 87 -45.70 -3.70 22.94
N GLU A 88 -45.70 -4.25 21.74
CA GLU A 88 -44.50 -4.52 20.95
C GLU A 88 -44.12 -3.25 20.19
N ASN A 89 -42.87 -2.79 20.38
CA ASN A 89 -42.29 -1.82 19.47
C ASN A 89 -41.10 -2.50 18.78
N GLU A 90 -41.19 -2.67 17.47
CA GLU A 90 -40.08 -3.20 16.67
C GLU A 90 -38.99 -2.14 16.57
N ALA A 91 -37.76 -2.51 16.94
CA ALA A 91 -36.58 -1.68 16.72
C ALA A 91 -35.61 -2.34 15.74
N CYS A 92 -35.12 -1.60 14.74
CA CYS A 92 -34.16 -2.09 13.76
C CYS A 92 -32.88 -1.25 13.83
N PHE A 93 -31.72 -1.84 13.56
CA PHE A 93 -30.52 -1.04 13.36
C PHE A 93 -30.53 -0.39 11.97
N SER A 94 -30.08 0.87 11.87
CA SER A 94 -29.77 1.50 10.58
C SER A 94 -28.65 0.72 9.86
N GLN A 95 -28.59 0.78 8.53
CA GLN A 95 -27.58 0.07 7.72
C GLN A 95 -26.15 0.40 8.16
N ASP A 96 -25.91 1.63 8.60
CA ASP A 96 -24.61 2.10 9.10
C ASP A 96 -24.34 1.72 10.57
N ARG A 97 -25.30 1.06 11.23
CA ARG A 97 -25.25 0.59 12.63
C ARG A 97 -24.97 1.70 13.66
N VAL A 98 -25.28 2.95 13.34
CA VAL A 98 -25.14 4.13 14.23
C VAL A 98 -26.42 4.42 15.01
N PHE A 99 -27.58 4.10 14.43
CA PHE A 99 -28.90 4.40 14.99
C PHE A 99 -29.72 3.12 15.22
N LEU A 100 -30.48 3.12 16.31
CA LEU A 100 -31.54 2.18 16.64
C LEU A 100 -32.88 2.85 16.28
N ILE A 101 -33.59 2.30 15.31
CA ILE A 101 -34.84 2.80 14.75
C ILE A 101 -35.99 2.09 15.45
N GLN A 102 -36.73 2.76 16.34
CA GLN A 102 -37.93 2.23 16.98
C GLN A 102 -39.17 2.60 16.17
N LYS A 103 -39.88 1.60 15.64
CA LYS A 103 -41.20 1.77 15.02
C LYS A 103 -42.28 1.76 16.09
N LEU A 104 -43.04 2.84 16.17
CA LEU A 104 -44.26 2.96 16.98
C LEU A 104 -45.48 3.13 16.06
N ASP A 105 -46.67 2.85 16.56
CA ASP A 105 -47.94 3.04 15.83
C ASP A 105 -48.14 4.49 15.33
N ASP A 106 -47.51 5.47 15.99
CA ASP A 106 -47.58 6.91 15.68
C ASP A 106 -46.37 7.44 14.86
N GLY A 107 -45.42 6.57 14.45
CA GLY A 107 -44.25 6.95 13.63
C GLY A 107 -42.94 6.24 14.01
N GLU A 108 -41.89 6.41 13.19
CA GLU A 108 -40.54 5.88 13.47
C GLU A 108 -39.71 6.90 14.29
N LYS A 109 -39.05 6.43 15.36
CA LYS A 109 -38.15 7.21 16.21
C LYS A 109 -36.72 6.68 16.12
N TYR A 110 -35.73 7.57 16.04
CA TYR A 110 -34.33 7.17 15.90
C TYR A 110 -33.56 7.43 17.20
N PHE A 111 -32.71 6.48 17.60
CA PHE A 111 -31.92 6.57 18.81
C PHE A 111 -30.45 6.34 18.48
N ASN A 112 -29.59 7.29 18.82
CA ASN A 112 -28.15 7.14 18.61
C ASN A 112 -27.55 6.15 19.62
N ILE A 113 -26.87 5.12 19.15
CA ILE A 113 -26.40 3.99 19.98
C ILE A 113 -25.27 4.41 20.93
N LYS A 114 -24.47 5.42 20.56
CA LYS A 114 -23.35 5.90 21.39
C LYS A 114 -23.79 6.90 22.45
N THR A 115 -24.80 7.72 22.16
CA THR A 115 -25.22 8.82 23.06
C THR A 115 -26.50 8.51 23.84
N GLY A 116 -27.29 7.52 23.41
CA GLY A 116 -28.54 7.10 24.05
C GLY A 116 -29.66 8.14 23.99
N LYS A 117 -29.54 9.16 23.14
CA LYS A 117 -30.56 10.20 22.94
C LYS A 117 -31.48 9.84 21.77
N GLU A 118 -32.77 10.16 21.94
CA GLU A 118 -33.74 10.21 20.86
C GLU A 118 -33.29 11.34 19.92
N ASP A 119 -32.79 10.95 18.76
CA ASP A 119 -32.52 11.86 17.66
C ASP A 119 -33.76 11.81 16.77
N GLU A 120 -34.51 12.91 16.66
CA GLU A 120 -35.51 13.05 15.58
C GLU A 120 -34.84 13.04 14.19
N THR A 121 -33.51 13.07 14.17
CA THR A 121 -32.65 13.04 13.01
C THR A 121 -32.12 11.64 12.75
N SER A 122 -32.66 10.93 11.76
CA SER A 122 -31.76 10.13 10.94
C SER A 122 -32.18 10.16 9.47
N LEU A 123 -31.29 10.79 8.69
CA LEU A 123 -31.20 10.71 7.26
C LEU A 123 -31.01 9.25 6.85
N ILE A 124 -31.99 8.70 6.14
CA ILE A 124 -31.74 7.55 5.27
C ILE A 124 -30.83 8.06 4.14
N LEU A 125 -29.60 7.53 4.04
CA LEU A 125 -28.91 7.39 2.76
C LEU A 125 -29.74 6.42 1.93
N LYS A 126 -30.79 6.94 1.29
CA LYS A 126 -31.45 6.26 0.20
C LYS A 126 -30.61 6.61 -1.01
N GLU A 127 -30.06 5.62 -1.69
CA GLU A 127 -29.70 5.79 -3.09
C GLU A 127 -30.94 6.28 -3.83
N VAL A 128 -31.04 7.59 -4.01
CA VAL A 128 -32.02 8.20 -4.91
C VAL A 128 -31.31 8.25 -6.26
N THR A 129 -31.30 7.12 -6.95
CA THR A 129 -30.64 7.00 -8.26
C THR A 129 -31.43 7.65 -9.39
N ASP A 130 -32.62 8.20 -9.15
CA ASP A 130 -33.39 8.85 -10.21
C ASP A 130 -34.01 10.18 -9.76
N GLY A 131 -33.51 11.28 -10.33
CA GLY A 131 -34.23 12.56 -10.38
C GLY A 131 -33.99 13.57 -9.25
N LEU A 132 -32.78 13.66 -8.70
CA LEU A 132 -32.42 14.74 -7.77
C LEU A 132 -32.30 16.08 -8.51
N SER A 133 -33.26 16.98 -8.30
CA SER A 133 -33.15 18.40 -8.69
C SER A 133 -32.51 19.20 -7.55
N PHE A 134 -31.66 20.18 -7.89
CA PHE A 134 -31.07 21.08 -6.89
C PHE A 134 -32.16 21.94 -6.28
N VAL A 135 -32.48 21.70 -5.00
CA VAL A 135 -33.44 22.52 -4.25
C VAL A 135 -32.67 23.28 -3.17
N PRO A 136 -32.32 24.56 -3.40
CA PRO A 136 -31.51 25.33 -2.45
C PRO A 136 -32.16 25.47 -1.07
N THR A 137 -33.49 25.38 -1.00
CA THR A 137 -34.30 25.54 0.22
C THR A 137 -34.56 24.24 0.97
N SER A 138 -34.09 23.09 0.48
CA SER A 138 -34.36 21.78 1.09
C SER A 138 -33.54 21.48 2.35
N CYS A 139 -32.69 22.41 2.79
CA CYS A 139 -31.97 22.32 4.08
C CYS A 139 -32.91 22.30 5.31
N TYR A 140 -34.23 22.43 5.10
CA TYR A 140 -35.25 22.46 6.16
C TYR A 140 -35.26 21.21 7.07
N ASP A 141 -34.74 20.07 6.62
CA ASP A 141 -34.75 18.81 7.39
C ASP A 141 -33.44 18.52 8.14
N ASN A 142 -32.41 19.36 8.03
CA ASN A 142 -31.16 19.21 8.78
C ASN A 142 -31.24 19.95 10.13
N LEU A 143 -31.95 19.38 11.11
CA LEU A 143 -32.09 19.90 12.49
C LEU A 143 -30.75 20.03 13.28
N LEU A 144 -29.61 19.68 12.69
CA LEU A 144 -28.28 19.64 13.32
C LEU A 144 -27.39 20.84 12.97
N GLU A 145 -27.76 21.64 11.96
CA GLU A 145 -26.99 22.83 11.61
C GLU A 145 -27.46 24.04 12.40
N ASN A 146 -26.51 24.77 13.00
CA ASN A 146 -26.85 26.05 13.63
C ASN A 146 -27.30 27.03 12.53
N TRP A 147 -28.61 27.32 12.51
CA TRP A 147 -29.24 28.22 11.54
C TRP A 147 -28.55 29.57 11.41
N ASP A 148 -28.02 30.11 12.51
CA ASP A 148 -27.28 31.36 12.49
C ASP A 148 -25.97 31.23 11.70
N HIS A 149 -25.26 30.11 11.86
CA HIS A 149 -24.04 29.83 11.12
C HIS A 149 -24.31 29.53 9.65
N PHE A 150 -25.39 28.80 9.34
CA PHE A 150 -25.84 28.55 7.98
C PHE A 150 -26.13 29.87 7.26
N TYR A 151 -26.95 30.74 7.86
CA TYR A 151 -27.36 31.99 7.23
C TYR A 151 -26.18 32.95 7.04
N GLN A 152 -25.27 33.04 8.01
CA GLN A 152 -24.06 33.85 7.90
C GLN A 152 -23.16 33.34 6.76
N THR A 153 -22.89 32.04 6.73
CA THR A 153 -22.06 31.42 5.68
C THR A 153 -22.70 31.58 4.30
N PHE A 154 -24.01 31.38 4.19
CA PHE A 154 -24.75 31.59 2.95
C PHE A 154 -24.62 33.03 2.45
N ARG A 155 -24.83 34.03 3.32
CA ARG A 155 -24.66 35.45 2.96
C ARG A 155 -23.23 35.80 2.58
N TYR A 156 -22.23 35.19 3.21
CA TYR A 156 -20.83 35.39 2.83
C TYR A 156 -20.51 34.78 1.47
N ILE A 157 -21.05 33.60 1.14
CA ILE A 157 -20.92 32.98 -0.18
C ILE A 157 -21.63 33.84 -1.24
N GLU A 158 -22.88 34.26 -0.99
CA GLU A 158 -23.64 35.13 -1.90
C GLU A 158 -22.92 36.47 -2.15
N GLY A 159 -22.34 37.05 -1.10
CA GLY A 159 -21.58 38.29 -1.18
C GLY A 159 -20.14 38.14 -1.71
N GLY A 160 -19.67 36.92 -2.03
CA GLY A 160 -18.30 36.65 -2.44
C GLY A 160 -17.24 36.93 -1.36
N LEU A 161 -17.63 37.01 -0.09
CA LEU A 161 -16.77 37.32 1.06
C LEU A 161 -16.27 36.04 1.74
N TYR A 162 -15.51 35.22 1.00
CA TYR A 162 -15.09 33.91 1.47
C TYR A 162 -14.14 33.94 2.69
N ASP A 163 -13.38 35.03 2.87
CA ASP A 163 -12.44 35.22 4.00
C ASP A 163 -13.12 35.25 5.39
N LYS A 164 -14.43 35.49 5.43
CA LYS A 164 -15.22 35.59 6.67
C LYS A 164 -15.86 34.27 7.09
N ILE A 165 -15.66 33.20 6.31
CA ILE A 165 -16.24 31.90 6.58
C ILE A 165 -15.49 31.24 7.74
N VAL A 166 -16.19 30.97 8.84
CA VAL A 166 -15.64 30.32 10.04
C VAL A 166 -16.04 28.83 10.13
N TYR A 167 -17.15 28.44 9.49
CA TYR A 167 -17.74 27.10 9.63
C TYR A 167 -17.78 26.37 8.29
N PRO A 168 -16.75 25.58 7.95
CA PRO A 168 -16.64 24.96 6.62
C PRO A 168 -17.50 23.71 6.42
N ASN A 169 -17.95 23.06 7.49
CA ASN A 169 -18.66 21.78 7.44
C ASN A 169 -20.17 21.92 7.17
N ILE A 170 -20.66 23.14 6.94
CA ILE A 170 -22.06 23.40 6.63
C ILE A 170 -22.37 22.83 5.24
N GLN A 171 -23.43 22.04 5.13
CA GLN A 171 -23.91 21.41 3.91
C GLN A 171 -25.11 22.18 3.31
N PHE A 172 -25.09 22.35 2.00
CA PHE A 172 -26.13 23.04 1.25
C PHE A 172 -26.94 22.06 0.42
N SER A 173 -28.25 22.32 0.35
CA SER A 173 -29.26 21.59 -0.42
C SER A 173 -29.43 20.11 -0.05
N ASN A 174 -30.41 19.48 -0.68
CA ASN A 174 -30.64 18.04 -0.70
C ASN A 174 -29.46 17.25 -1.26
N LEU A 175 -28.53 17.90 -1.96
CA LEU A 175 -27.31 17.30 -2.49
C LEU A 175 -26.14 17.30 -1.50
N ARG A 176 -26.28 17.92 -0.32
CA ARG A 176 -25.28 17.93 0.77
C ARG A 176 -23.91 18.51 0.40
N PHE A 177 -23.83 19.46 -0.52
CA PHE A 177 -22.56 20.12 -0.86
C PHE A 177 -22.06 20.94 0.32
N SER A 178 -20.89 20.60 0.87
CA SER A 178 -20.25 21.43 1.89
C SER A 178 -19.62 22.70 1.32
N VAL A 179 -19.35 23.70 2.18
CA VAL A 179 -18.57 24.89 1.79
C VAL A 179 -17.24 24.48 1.12
N THR A 180 -16.60 23.44 1.65
CA THR A 180 -15.34 22.92 1.11
C THR A 180 -15.48 22.47 -0.34
N HIS A 181 -16.62 21.88 -0.76
CA HIS A 181 -16.83 21.51 -2.17
C HIS A 181 -16.78 22.74 -3.09
N PHE A 182 -17.43 23.83 -2.68
CA PHE A 182 -17.40 25.08 -3.46
C PHE A 182 -16.00 25.70 -3.49
N LEU A 183 -15.29 25.73 -2.36
CA LEU A 183 -13.92 26.24 -2.29
C LEU A 183 -12.96 25.42 -3.15
N SER A 184 -13.09 24.09 -3.11
CA SER A 184 -12.31 23.16 -3.94
C SER A 184 -12.58 23.35 -5.42
N TYR A 185 -13.85 23.53 -5.81
CA TYR A 185 -14.24 23.78 -7.19
C TYR A 185 -13.69 25.11 -7.71
N LEU A 186 -13.78 26.17 -6.89
CA LEU A 186 -13.28 27.52 -7.22
C LEU A 186 -11.75 27.66 -7.16
N GLY A 187 -11.05 26.74 -6.48
CA GLY A 187 -9.59 26.76 -6.36
C GLY A 187 -9.04 27.75 -5.33
N LEU A 188 -9.81 28.09 -4.29
CA LEU A 188 -9.44 29.09 -3.27
C LEU A 188 -8.49 28.51 -2.21
N LYS A 189 -7.23 28.26 -2.59
CA LYS A 189 -6.22 27.56 -1.78
C LYS A 189 -5.91 28.18 -0.42
N ASP A 190 -5.82 29.51 -0.35
CA ASP A 190 -5.40 30.21 0.88
C ASP A 190 -6.46 30.05 1.97
N LEU A 191 -7.73 30.00 1.57
CA LEU A 191 -8.86 29.78 2.46
C LEU A 191 -8.98 28.33 2.88
N ILE A 192 -8.74 27.38 1.97
CA ILE A 192 -8.68 25.96 2.36
C ILE A 192 -7.56 25.76 3.40
N THR A 193 -6.42 26.41 3.21
CA THR A 193 -5.28 26.33 4.14
C THR A 193 -5.61 26.94 5.51
N SER A 194 -6.25 28.11 5.54
CA SER A 194 -6.65 28.73 6.81
C SER A 194 -7.70 27.91 7.55
N LEU A 195 -8.64 27.29 6.83
CA LEU A 195 -9.65 26.40 7.38
C LEU A 195 -9.02 25.11 7.94
N ILE A 196 -8.02 24.53 7.28
CA ILE A 196 -7.25 23.39 7.80
C ILE A 196 -6.56 23.78 9.12
N GLN A 197 -5.91 24.94 9.17
CA GLN A 197 -5.22 25.43 10.38
C GLN A 197 -6.18 25.68 11.55
N SER A 198 -7.43 26.02 11.27
CA SER A 198 -8.46 26.21 12.30
C SER A 198 -8.91 24.90 12.99
N SER A 199 -8.43 23.72 12.56
CA SER A 199 -8.67 22.38 13.15
C SER A 199 -10.12 21.87 13.12
N HIS A 200 -11.03 22.57 12.43
CA HIS A 200 -12.44 22.20 12.35
C HIS A 200 -12.86 21.58 11.01
N LEU A 201 -11.97 21.51 10.01
CA LEU A 201 -12.32 21.00 8.70
C LEU A 201 -12.53 19.48 8.73
N VAL A 202 -13.72 19.05 8.34
CA VAL A 202 -14.05 17.64 8.09
C VAL A 202 -14.45 17.53 6.62
N LEU A 203 -13.84 16.60 5.90
CA LEU A 203 -14.21 16.34 4.51
C LEU A 203 -15.44 15.44 4.50
N LEU A 204 -16.60 16.06 4.33
CA LEU A 204 -17.86 15.37 4.21
C LEU A 204 -18.12 15.04 2.74
N PRO A 205 -18.69 13.85 2.44
CA PRO A 205 -19.13 13.53 1.09
C PRO A 205 -20.45 14.24 0.75
N ASP A 206 -20.69 14.43 -0.55
CA ASP A 206 -21.97 14.85 -1.09
C ASP A 206 -22.98 13.69 -1.18
N SER A 207 -24.19 13.95 -1.70
CA SER A 207 -25.20 12.90 -1.93
C SER A 207 -24.83 11.89 -3.01
N PHE A 208 -23.85 12.21 -3.87
CA PHE A 208 -23.35 11.32 -4.91
C PHE A 208 -22.21 10.42 -4.40
N GLY A 209 -21.74 10.64 -3.18
CA GLY A 209 -20.66 9.88 -2.57
C GLY A 209 -19.26 10.39 -2.92
N HIS A 210 -19.13 11.64 -3.38
CA HIS A 210 -17.86 12.29 -3.72
C HIS A 210 -17.42 13.28 -2.63
N LEU A 211 -16.12 13.31 -2.36
CA LEU A 211 -15.47 14.24 -1.45
C LEU A 211 -15.12 15.56 -2.17
N PRO A 212 -14.84 16.66 -1.44
CA PRO A 212 -14.44 17.94 -2.04
C PRO A 212 -13.23 17.85 -2.98
N ILE A 213 -12.35 16.85 -2.79
CA ILE A 213 -11.18 16.61 -3.63
C ILE A 213 -11.55 16.19 -5.06
N PHE A 214 -12.66 15.46 -5.24
CA PHE A 214 -13.13 15.08 -6.56
C PHE A 214 -13.39 16.32 -7.43
N TYR A 215 -14.01 17.33 -6.84
CA TYR A 215 -14.34 18.57 -7.53
C TYR A 215 -13.11 19.40 -7.89
N SER A 216 -12.09 19.45 -7.04
CA SER A 216 -10.84 20.14 -7.39
C SER A 216 -10.09 19.42 -8.51
N ILE A 217 -10.16 18.09 -8.58
CA ILE A 217 -9.60 17.31 -9.69
C ILE A 217 -10.36 17.60 -10.99
N LYS A 218 -11.71 17.52 -10.96
CA LYS A 218 -12.54 17.77 -12.15
C LYS A 218 -12.45 19.21 -12.64
N SER A 219 -12.29 20.19 -11.74
CA SER A 219 -12.08 21.61 -12.11
C SER A 219 -10.62 21.95 -12.44
N GLN A 220 -9.71 20.96 -12.45
CA GLN A 220 -8.27 21.13 -12.76
C GLN A 220 -7.54 22.08 -11.80
N GLN A 221 -7.98 22.18 -10.55
CA GLN A 221 -7.38 23.00 -9.50
C GLN A 221 -6.33 22.18 -8.72
N GLN A 222 -5.12 22.11 -9.28
CA GLN A 222 -4.06 21.22 -8.76
C GLN A 222 -3.57 21.62 -7.36
N GLU A 223 -3.32 22.91 -7.11
CA GLU A 223 -2.81 23.40 -5.83
C GLU A 223 -3.78 23.09 -4.67
N SER A 224 -5.09 23.27 -4.90
CA SER A 224 -6.12 22.93 -3.92
C SER A 224 -6.19 21.42 -3.67
N THR A 225 -6.02 20.62 -4.72
CA THR A 225 -5.96 19.16 -4.61
C THR A 225 -4.77 18.70 -3.76
N GLU A 226 -3.59 19.29 -3.96
CA GLU A 226 -2.39 18.96 -3.18
C GLU A 226 -2.56 19.28 -1.69
N ILE A 227 -3.16 20.43 -1.36
CA ILE A 227 -3.44 20.83 0.02
C ILE A 227 -4.44 19.88 0.69
N LEU A 228 -5.50 19.48 -0.02
CA LEU A 228 -6.49 18.53 0.51
C LEU A 228 -5.88 17.13 0.72
N LEU A 229 -5.03 16.66 -0.18
CA LEU A 229 -4.30 15.39 -0.01
C LEU A 229 -3.34 15.44 1.18
N GLN A 230 -2.59 16.54 1.33
CA GLN A 230 -1.73 16.74 2.49
C GLN A 230 -2.54 16.76 3.79
N HIS A 231 -3.71 17.40 3.79
CA HIS A 231 -4.61 17.40 4.94
C HIS A 231 -5.09 15.99 5.28
N LEU A 232 -5.61 15.24 4.31
CA LEU A 232 -6.02 13.84 4.50
C LEU A 232 -4.88 12.98 5.05
N ALA A 233 -3.68 13.14 4.49
CA ALA A 233 -2.49 12.44 4.96
C ALA A 233 -2.13 12.84 6.41
N SER A 234 -2.19 14.13 6.77
CA SER A 234 -1.93 14.57 8.15
C SER A 234 -2.97 14.06 9.17
N LEU A 235 -4.19 13.75 8.73
CA LEU A 235 -5.20 13.15 9.60
C LEU A 235 -4.82 11.71 10.00
N SER A 236 -3.90 11.05 9.29
CA SER A 236 -3.46 9.69 9.64
C SER A 236 -2.77 9.64 11.00
N ASP A 237 -2.00 10.67 11.33
CA ASP A 237 -1.22 10.79 12.57
C ASP A 237 -2.08 11.13 13.80
N THR A 238 -3.34 11.53 13.58
CA THR A 238 -4.28 11.81 14.68
C THR A 238 -4.70 10.53 15.40
N GLU A 239 -5.17 10.66 16.65
CA GLU A 239 -5.52 9.51 17.48
C GLU A 239 -6.50 8.56 16.76
N PRO A 240 -6.33 7.23 16.92
CA PRO A 240 -7.12 6.23 16.21
C PRO A 240 -8.62 6.27 16.53
N SER A 241 -9.04 7.02 17.54
CA SER A 241 -10.45 7.26 17.93
C SER A 241 -11.04 8.56 17.36
N SER A 242 -10.28 9.34 16.57
CA SER A 242 -10.76 10.62 16.06
C SER A 242 -11.87 10.44 15.01
N LEU A 243 -13.04 11.01 15.30
CA LEU A 243 -14.21 10.93 14.41
C LEU A 243 -13.95 11.61 13.06
N ILE A 244 -13.18 12.71 13.07
CA ILE A 244 -12.79 13.48 11.88
C ILE A 244 -12.04 12.60 10.88
N LYS A 245 -11.14 11.74 11.36
CA LYS A 245 -10.34 10.84 10.54
C LYS A 245 -11.22 9.82 9.83
N TYR A 246 -12.09 9.10 10.55
CA TYR A 246 -12.96 8.10 9.92
C TYR A 246 -13.94 8.70 8.93
N ILE A 247 -14.48 9.89 9.21
CA ILE A 247 -15.41 10.54 8.29
C ILE A 247 -14.69 11.04 7.04
N SER A 248 -13.54 11.70 7.19
CA SER A 248 -12.82 12.28 6.05
C SER A 248 -12.19 11.22 5.14
N TRP A 249 -11.85 10.05 5.69
CA TRP A 249 -11.39 8.89 4.93
C TRP A 249 -12.52 7.96 4.49
N GLY A 250 -13.70 8.10 5.08
CA GLY A 250 -14.90 7.36 4.72
C GLY A 250 -15.36 7.74 3.32
N LEU A 251 -15.77 6.74 2.53
CA LEU A 251 -16.21 6.89 1.13
C LEU A 251 -15.13 7.38 0.14
N LEU A 252 -13.85 7.40 0.54
CA LEU A 252 -12.74 7.67 -0.38
C LEU A 252 -12.61 6.62 -1.50
N GLU A 253 -13.25 5.46 -1.33
CA GLU A 253 -13.34 4.40 -2.34
C GLU A 253 -13.88 4.87 -3.70
N ASN A 254 -14.84 5.82 -3.71
CA ASN A 254 -15.44 6.35 -4.94
C ASN A 254 -14.49 7.28 -5.70
N ASP A 255 -13.64 8.01 -4.98
CA ASP A 255 -12.77 9.04 -5.55
C ASP A 255 -11.35 8.55 -5.83
N LEU A 256 -10.96 7.40 -5.24
CA LEU A 256 -9.59 6.88 -5.30
C LEU A 256 -9.07 6.74 -6.73
N VAL A 257 -9.91 6.28 -7.66
CA VAL A 257 -9.54 6.12 -9.08
C VAL A 257 -9.15 7.46 -9.71
N GLU A 258 -9.92 8.51 -9.45
CA GLU A 258 -9.65 9.85 -9.98
C GLU A 258 -8.45 10.50 -9.26
N ILE A 259 -8.29 10.27 -7.96
CA ILE A 259 -7.12 10.72 -7.18
C ILE A 259 -5.83 10.11 -7.74
N ILE A 260 -5.82 8.79 -8.03
CA ILE A 260 -4.64 8.10 -8.57
C ILE A 260 -4.33 8.53 -10.01
N LYS A 261 -5.36 8.75 -10.84
CA LYS A 261 -5.18 9.29 -12.20
C LYS A 261 -4.60 10.70 -12.18
N ASN A 262 -4.90 11.49 -11.14
CA ASN A 262 -4.36 12.82 -11.04
C ASN A 262 -2.84 12.80 -10.83
N SER A 263 -2.13 13.72 -11.48
CA SER A 263 -0.67 13.85 -11.40
C SER A 263 -0.22 14.68 -10.20
N SER A 264 -0.74 14.38 -9.01
CA SER A 264 -0.31 15.05 -7.79
C SER A 264 1.08 14.61 -7.36
N SER A 265 1.89 15.59 -6.98
CA SER A 265 3.23 15.37 -6.40
C SER A 265 3.17 14.74 -5.01
N THR A 266 2.05 14.90 -4.29
CA THR A 266 1.86 14.43 -2.91
C THR A 266 1.11 13.10 -2.82
N LEU A 267 0.82 12.48 -3.97
CA LEU A 267 0.05 11.25 -4.06
C LEU A 267 0.75 10.07 -3.37
N ASP A 268 2.07 9.97 -3.50
CA ASP A 268 2.89 8.96 -2.83
C ASP A 268 2.85 9.12 -1.31
N TYR A 269 2.93 10.35 -0.81
CA TYR A 269 2.80 10.64 0.62
C TYR A 269 1.41 10.25 1.14
N PHE A 270 0.33 10.63 0.44
CA PHE A 270 -1.04 10.27 0.79
C PHE A 270 -1.25 8.76 0.83
N LEU A 271 -0.84 8.04 -0.22
CA LEU A 271 -0.97 6.58 -0.28
C LEU A 271 -0.08 5.88 0.76
N GLY A 272 1.09 6.42 1.07
CA GLY A 272 1.94 5.93 2.15
C GLY A 272 1.29 6.00 3.53
N GLN A 273 0.38 6.94 3.75
CA GLN A 273 -0.34 7.15 5.02
C GLN A 273 -1.71 6.47 5.08
N SER A 274 -2.16 5.86 3.99
CA SER A 274 -3.49 5.24 3.90
C SER A 274 -3.66 3.93 4.67
N LEU A 275 -2.55 3.32 5.10
CA LEU A 275 -2.54 2.10 5.93
C LEU A 275 -2.36 2.47 7.41
N PHE A 276 -3.47 2.48 8.15
CA PHE A 276 -3.51 2.87 9.56
C PHE A 276 -3.03 1.75 10.48
N LYS A 277 -2.14 2.11 11.40
CA LYS A 277 -1.73 1.21 12.49
C LYS A 277 -2.84 1.18 13.56
N HIS A 278 -3.38 -0.01 13.85
CA HIS A 278 -4.44 -0.16 14.85
C HIS A 278 -3.95 0.12 16.28
N ASN A 279 -2.74 -0.33 16.62
CA ASN A 279 -2.17 -0.14 17.95
C ASN A 279 -0.74 0.38 17.86
N LYS A 280 -0.39 1.27 18.80
CA LYS A 280 1.01 1.71 19.00
C LYS A 280 1.89 0.57 19.50
N ASN A 281 1.30 -0.43 20.16
CA ASN A 281 2.01 -1.55 20.75
C ASN A 281 2.24 -2.67 19.72
N VAL A 282 3.41 -3.29 19.82
CA VAL A 282 3.80 -4.46 19.03
C VAL A 282 3.13 -5.70 19.60
N TYR A 283 2.55 -6.51 18.72
CA TYR A 283 1.98 -7.81 19.07
C TYR A 283 3.05 -8.88 19.00
N PHE A 284 2.95 -9.91 19.83
CA PHE A 284 3.91 -11.01 19.85
C PHE A 284 3.19 -12.34 19.63
N GLY A 285 3.44 -12.99 18.49
CA GLY A 285 2.82 -14.26 18.15
C GLY A 285 3.43 -14.93 16.92
N GLU A 286 3.02 -16.16 16.64
CA GLU A 286 3.45 -16.91 15.46
C GLU A 286 2.48 -16.66 14.30
N PRO A 287 2.93 -16.11 13.17
CA PRO A 287 2.07 -15.83 12.04
C PRO A 287 1.62 -17.14 11.36
N LEU A 288 0.34 -17.23 10.96
CA LEU A 288 -0.20 -18.41 10.27
C LEU A 288 0.39 -18.64 8.87
N SER A 289 1.00 -17.62 8.26
CA SER A 289 1.59 -17.68 6.93
C SER A 289 2.86 -16.84 6.86
N ILE A 290 3.59 -16.98 5.75
CA ILE A 290 4.74 -16.15 5.42
C ILE A 290 4.31 -14.68 5.42
N LEU A 291 5.08 -13.83 6.10
CA LEU A 291 4.85 -12.40 6.17
C LEU A 291 5.41 -11.68 4.93
N PRO A 292 4.82 -10.56 4.50
CA PRO A 292 3.58 -9.95 5.02
C PRO A 292 2.33 -10.79 4.68
N ASN A 293 1.43 -10.92 5.66
CA ASN A 293 0.16 -11.65 5.51
C ASN A 293 -0.98 -10.66 5.25
N PHE A 294 -1.87 -11.00 4.32
CA PHE A 294 -2.94 -10.13 3.83
C PHE A 294 -4.31 -10.79 4.04
N GLN A 295 -5.28 -10.04 4.56
CA GLN A 295 -6.66 -10.50 4.68
C GLN A 295 -7.65 -9.43 4.24
N TRP A 296 -8.76 -9.89 3.67
CA TRP A 296 -9.88 -9.07 3.22
C TRP A 296 -11.05 -9.29 4.18
N SER A 297 -11.53 -8.23 4.83
CA SER A 297 -12.61 -8.30 5.83
C SER A 297 -13.71 -7.29 5.53
N PRO A 298 -14.99 -7.62 5.80
CA PRO A 298 -16.06 -6.63 5.76
C PRO A 298 -15.99 -5.59 6.90
N TYR A 299 -15.11 -5.76 7.88
CA TYR A 299 -14.98 -4.87 9.03
C TYR A 299 -13.66 -4.10 9.01
N VAL A 300 -13.72 -2.81 9.44
CA VAL A 300 -12.54 -1.96 9.68
C VAL A 300 -11.72 -2.49 10.86
N ASP A 301 -12.38 -3.05 11.87
CA ASP A 301 -11.70 -3.59 13.04
C ASP A 301 -11.07 -4.94 12.73
N LEU A 302 -9.80 -5.07 13.11
CA LEU A 302 -9.01 -6.27 12.92
C LEU A 302 -9.24 -7.24 14.08
N CYS A 303 -9.52 -8.50 13.78
CA CYS A 303 -9.49 -9.60 14.75
C CYS A 303 -8.08 -10.23 14.73
N PRO A 304 -7.21 -10.00 15.73
CA PRO A 304 -5.83 -10.48 15.68
C PRO A 304 -5.73 -12.01 15.57
N ASP A 305 -6.71 -12.73 16.11
CA ASP A 305 -6.77 -14.20 16.10
C ASP A 305 -6.80 -14.79 14.69
N THR A 306 -7.19 -14.02 13.66
CA THR A 306 -7.17 -14.49 12.27
C THR A 306 -5.77 -14.54 11.67
N PHE A 307 -4.77 -13.94 12.32
CA PHE A 307 -3.40 -13.85 11.82
C PHE A 307 -2.40 -14.74 12.58
N PHE A 308 -2.76 -15.23 13.78
CA PHE A 308 -1.86 -15.97 14.66
C PHE A 308 -2.31 -17.40 14.96
N GLY A 309 -1.33 -18.29 15.12
CA GLY A 309 -1.51 -19.61 15.74
C GLY A 309 -1.00 -19.64 17.19
N ILE A 310 -1.35 -20.72 17.92
CA ILE A 310 -0.76 -21.02 19.23
C ILE A 310 0.63 -21.62 18.97
N GLY A 311 1.64 -20.76 18.96
CA GLY A 311 3.01 -21.06 18.60
C GLY A 311 4.03 -20.88 19.72
N THR A 312 5.18 -21.56 19.64
CA THR A 312 6.27 -21.43 20.63
C THR A 312 7.18 -20.23 20.36
N GLU A 313 7.34 -19.83 19.10
CA GLU A 313 8.15 -18.67 18.72
C GLU A 313 7.27 -17.43 18.55
N LYS A 314 7.54 -16.41 19.36
CA LYS A 314 6.79 -15.16 19.33
C LYS A 314 7.53 -14.11 18.51
N LEU A 315 7.05 -13.85 17.30
CA LEU A 315 7.57 -12.79 16.45
C LEU A 315 6.88 -11.45 16.77
N PRO A 316 7.61 -10.33 16.76
CA PRO A 316 7.03 -9.00 16.93
C PRO A 316 6.32 -8.56 15.66
N LEU A 317 5.01 -8.37 15.70
CA LEU A 317 4.13 -8.04 14.56
C LEU A 317 3.39 -6.70 14.76
N ILE A 318 3.08 -6.05 13.63
CA ILE A 318 2.24 -4.85 13.54
C ILE A 318 1.09 -5.12 12.58
N PHE A 319 -0.09 -4.62 12.97
CA PHE A 319 -1.30 -4.67 12.17
C PHE A 319 -1.63 -3.31 11.58
N LYS A 320 -1.89 -3.33 10.28
CA LYS A 320 -2.30 -2.16 9.50
C LYS A 320 -3.59 -2.47 8.75
N SER A 321 -4.45 -1.47 8.60
CA SER A 321 -5.69 -1.57 7.83
C SER A 321 -6.00 -0.32 7.03
N THR A 322 -6.76 -0.46 5.96
CA THR A 322 -7.30 0.70 5.23
C THR A 322 -8.55 1.23 5.94
N ALA A 323 -8.77 2.56 5.91
CA ALA A 323 -10.03 3.16 6.41
C ALA A 323 -11.16 3.19 5.37
N PHE A 324 -10.88 2.78 4.13
CA PHE A 324 -11.85 2.66 3.04
C PHE A 324 -11.78 1.25 2.44
N CYS A 325 -12.83 0.84 1.72
CA CYS A 325 -12.86 -0.47 1.11
C CYS A 325 -12.16 -0.46 -0.25
N LEU A 326 -11.64 -1.62 -0.61
CA LEU A 326 -11.01 -1.88 -1.90
C LEU A 326 -11.67 -3.12 -2.55
N PRO A 327 -11.71 -3.19 -3.89
CA PRO A 327 -12.29 -4.32 -4.59
C PRO A 327 -11.43 -5.58 -4.36
N SER A 328 -11.99 -6.52 -3.62
CA SER A 328 -11.26 -7.71 -3.16
C SER A 328 -11.21 -8.81 -4.23
N THR A 329 -12.29 -8.99 -4.98
CA THR A 329 -12.47 -10.01 -6.01
C THR A 329 -11.71 -9.62 -7.28
N PRO A 330 -10.86 -10.51 -7.84
CA PRO A 330 -10.18 -10.23 -9.09
C PRO A 330 -11.16 -10.27 -10.28
N GLY A 331 -10.95 -9.40 -11.26
CA GLY A 331 -11.76 -9.34 -12.48
C GLY A 331 -13.03 -8.48 -12.40
N THR A 332 -13.38 -7.93 -11.23
CA THR A 332 -14.48 -6.96 -11.14
C THR A 332 -14.14 -5.64 -11.84
N GLN A 333 -15.17 -4.88 -12.23
CA GLN A 333 -14.97 -3.62 -12.94
C GLN A 333 -14.19 -2.61 -12.08
N GLY A 334 -14.56 -2.42 -10.81
CA GLY A 334 -13.81 -1.57 -9.88
C GLY A 334 -12.34 -2.00 -9.70
N SER A 335 -12.05 -3.31 -9.65
CA SER A 335 -10.66 -3.81 -9.60
C SER A 335 -9.86 -3.39 -10.83
N LEU A 336 -10.44 -3.60 -12.03
CA LEU A 336 -9.80 -3.23 -13.29
C LEU A 336 -9.61 -1.72 -13.44
N GLU A 337 -10.56 -0.91 -12.97
CA GLU A 337 -10.46 0.55 -13.01
C GLU A 337 -9.35 1.09 -12.12
N ILE A 338 -9.21 0.56 -10.90
CA ILE A 338 -8.10 0.91 -10.01
C ILE A 338 -6.76 0.49 -10.61
N ILE A 339 -6.65 -0.73 -11.14
CA ILE A 339 -5.42 -1.22 -11.77
C ILE A 339 -5.03 -0.34 -12.96
N LYS A 340 -5.99 0.00 -13.84
CA LYS A 340 -5.78 0.92 -14.97
C LYS A 340 -5.33 2.30 -14.48
N ALA A 341 -5.93 2.83 -13.42
CA ALA A 341 -5.55 4.11 -12.85
C ALA A 341 -4.10 4.10 -12.34
N ILE A 342 -3.68 3.05 -11.64
CA ILE A 342 -2.30 2.91 -11.14
C ILE A 342 -1.31 2.77 -12.30
N LEU A 343 -1.64 2.03 -13.36
CA LEU A 343 -0.78 1.89 -14.54
C LEU A 343 -0.64 3.20 -15.33
N ALA A 344 -1.70 4.02 -15.36
CA ALA A 344 -1.75 5.32 -16.01
C ALA A 344 -1.18 6.47 -15.16
N SER A 345 -0.82 6.23 -13.89
CA SER A 345 -0.33 7.28 -13.00
C SER A 345 0.97 7.89 -13.55
N ARG A 346 1.07 9.22 -13.52
CA ARG A 346 2.29 9.94 -13.92
C ARG A 346 3.38 9.85 -12.85
N ASN A 347 2.98 9.85 -11.58
CA ASN A 347 3.88 9.71 -10.45
C ASN A 347 4.25 8.22 -10.28
N LYS A 348 5.51 7.89 -10.61
CA LYS A 348 6.06 6.52 -10.53
C LYS A 348 6.42 6.11 -9.09
N ASP A 349 6.63 7.06 -8.18
CA ASP A 349 6.98 6.75 -6.79
C ASP A 349 5.81 6.17 -5.99
N VAL A 350 4.59 6.25 -6.54
CA VAL A 350 3.39 5.61 -6.02
C VAL A 350 3.58 4.09 -5.81
N TYR A 351 4.39 3.42 -6.64
CA TYR A 351 4.73 1.99 -6.49
C TYR A 351 5.63 1.67 -5.28
N ARG A 352 6.27 2.68 -4.68
CA ARG A 352 7.06 2.53 -3.44
C ARG A 352 6.20 2.57 -2.18
N THR A 353 4.92 2.90 -2.30
CA THR A 353 4.02 3.02 -1.15
C THR A 353 3.57 1.65 -0.65
N GLU A 354 3.54 1.47 0.67
CA GLU A 354 3.19 0.19 1.30
C GLU A 354 1.81 -0.33 0.85
N LEU A 355 0.82 0.56 0.73
CA LEU A 355 -0.53 0.20 0.28
C LEU A 355 -0.49 -0.52 -1.06
N LEU A 356 0.14 0.09 -2.06
CA LEU A 356 0.16 -0.48 -3.40
C LEU A 356 1.01 -1.73 -3.48
N GLN A 357 2.16 -1.77 -2.79
CA GLN A 357 2.98 -2.96 -2.75
C GLN A 357 2.19 -4.17 -2.23
N TYR A 358 1.47 -4.00 -1.12
CA TYR A 358 0.65 -5.06 -0.53
C TYR A 358 -0.58 -5.38 -1.36
N PHE A 359 -1.25 -4.39 -1.93
CA PHE A 359 -2.39 -4.58 -2.83
C PHE A 359 -1.98 -5.40 -4.07
N ILE A 360 -0.90 -5.01 -4.75
CA ILE A 360 -0.37 -5.70 -5.94
C ILE A 360 0.06 -7.12 -5.58
N ARG A 361 0.75 -7.32 -4.45
CA ARG A 361 1.13 -8.67 -3.98
C ARG A 361 -0.09 -9.55 -3.70
N SER A 362 -1.13 -9.00 -3.05
CA SER A 362 -2.35 -9.73 -2.75
C SER A 362 -3.07 -10.18 -4.03
N LYS A 363 -3.15 -9.33 -5.04
CA LYS A 363 -3.71 -9.69 -6.35
C LYS A 363 -2.82 -10.70 -7.09
N TRP A 364 -1.50 -10.51 -7.08
CA TRP A 364 -0.53 -11.43 -7.70
C TRP A 364 -0.71 -12.87 -7.21
N LEU A 365 -0.83 -13.08 -5.90
CA LEU A 365 -1.03 -14.41 -5.31
C LEU A 365 -2.31 -15.11 -5.81
N LYS A 366 -3.37 -14.35 -6.12
CA LYS A 366 -4.61 -14.92 -6.67
C LYS A 366 -4.46 -15.35 -8.14
N VAL A 367 -3.63 -14.64 -8.92
CA VAL A 367 -3.47 -14.89 -10.37
C VAL A 367 -2.26 -15.76 -10.72
N GLN A 368 -1.32 -15.96 -9.79
CA GLN A 368 -0.03 -16.60 -10.02
C GLN A 368 -0.11 -17.95 -10.74
N ASN A 369 -1.10 -18.78 -10.41
CA ASN A 369 -1.29 -20.08 -11.07
C ASN A 369 -1.64 -19.95 -12.56
N TRP A 370 -2.43 -18.93 -12.93
CA TRP A 370 -2.74 -18.64 -14.33
C TRP A 370 -1.51 -18.13 -15.09
N VAL A 371 -0.66 -17.33 -14.43
CA VAL A 371 0.62 -16.89 -15.01
C VAL A 371 1.50 -18.10 -15.32
N TYR A 372 1.63 -19.03 -14.37
CA TYR A 372 2.43 -20.25 -14.59
C TYR A 372 1.87 -21.14 -15.68
N LEU A 373 0.55 -21.29 -15.76
CA LEU A 373 -0.11 -22.04 -16.84
C LEU A 373 0.19 -21.41 -18.20
N TYR A 374 0.06 -20.09 -18.33
CA TYR A 374 0.34 -19.37 -19.57
C TYR A 374 1.82 -19.50 -19.98
N THR A 375 2.75 -19.27 -19.05
CA THR A 375 4.20 -19.45 -19.30
C THR A 375 4.52 -20.89 -19.70
N PHE A 376 3.91 -21.88 -19.06
CA PHE A 376 4.10 -23.28 -19.40
C PHE A 376 3.64 -23.58 -20.84
N LEU A 377 2.48 -23.06 -21.26
CA LEU A 377 1.98 -23.18 -22.63
C LEU A 377 2.94 -22.56 -23.67
N LEU A 378 3.57 -21.42 -23.34
CA LEU A 378 4.58 -20.81 -24.23
C LEU A 378 5.82 -21.70 -24.38
N TRP A 379 6.31 -22.27 -23.29
CA TRP A 379 7.53 -23.07 -23.31
C TRP A 379 7.34 -24.45 -23.95
N ILE A 380 6.21 -25.10 -23.70
CA ILE A 380 5.89 -26.36 -24.40
C ILE A 380 5.73 -26.12 -25.90
N ASN A 381 5.22 -24.96 -26.33
CA ASN A 381 5.15 -24.59 -27.74
C ASN A 381 6.55 -24.53 -28.38
N ILE A 382 7.51 -23.92 -27.71
CA ILE A 382 8.92 -23.89 -28.18
C ILE A 382 9.52 -25.29 -28.22
N LEU A 383 9.30 -26.10 -27.18
CA LEU A 383 9.78 -27.48 -27.15
C LEU A 383 9.22 -28.30 -28.32
N LEU A 384 7.93 -28.15 -28.64
CA LEU A 384 7.30 -28.80 -29.79
C LEU A 384 7.90 -28.34 -31.11
N LEU A 385 8.17 -27.04 -31.27
CA LEU A 385 8.84 -26.52 -32.46
C LEU A 385 10.24 -27.11 -32.63
N VAL A 386 11.00 -27.29 -31.54
CA VAL A 386 12.32 -27.94 -31.57
C VAL A 386 12.19 -29.41 -31.98
N LEU A 387 11.25 -30.15 -31.39
CA LEU A 387 11.01 -31.56 -31.72
C LEU A 387 10.58 -31.74 -33.19
N LEU A 388 9.75 -30.82 -33.71
CA LEU A 388 9.31 -30.84 -35.11
C LEU A 388 10.44 -30.60 -36.12
N GLN A 389 11.53 -29.93 -35.72
CA GLN A 389 12.74 -29.83 -36.55
C GLN A 389 13.51 -31.16 -36.61
N ALA A 390 13.47 -31.95 -35.53
CA ALA A 390 14.13 -33.25 -35.48
C ALA A 390 13.31 -34.33 -36.20
N GLU A 391 12.00 -34.40 -35.93
CA GLU A 391 11.11 -35.39 -36.52
C GLU A 391 9.72 -34.79 -36.82
N SER A 392 9.33 -34.82 -38.09
CA SER A 392 8.03 -34.30 -38.54
C SER A 392 6.93 -35.36 -38.39
N SER A 393 6.46 -35.60 -37.16
CA SER A 393 5.39 -36.56 -36.88
C SER A 393 4.01 -35.91 -36.78
N PHE A 394 2.97 -36.57 -37.31
CA PHE A 394 1.58 -36.09 -37.25
C PHE A 394 1.09 -35.78 -35.83
N PRO A 395 1.38 -36.61 -34.79
CA PRO A 395 0.98 -36.30 -33.42
C PRO A 395 1.56 -34.99 -32.90
N LEU A 396 2.83 -34.68 -33.21
CA LEU A 396 3.46 -33.43 -32.80
C LEU A 396 2.80 -32.22 -33.47
N ILE A 397 2.45 -32.31 -34.75
CA ILE A 397 1.74 -31.24 -35.47
C ILE A 397 0.37 -30.98 -34.83
N ILE A 398 -0.39 -32.03 -34.49
CA ILE A 398 -1.68 -31.89 -33.82
C ILE A 398 -1.51 -31.23 -32.45
N SER A 399 -0.52 -31.65 -31.67
CA SER A 399 -0.25 -31.05 -30.36
C SER A 399 0.09 -29.55 -30.47
N LEU A 400 0.86 -29.16 -31.49
CA LEU A 400 1.18 -27.76 -31.80
C LEU A 400 -0.09 -26.96 -32.10
N ILE A 401 -0.98 -27.49 -32.93
CA ILE A 401 -2.26 -26.84 -33.27
C ILE A 401 -3.14 -26.68 -32.03
N VAL A 402 -3.23 -27.69 -31.17
CA VAL A 402 -4.04 -27.63 -29.93
C VAL A 402 -3.53 -26.54 -28.99
N ILE A 403 -2.22 -26.50 -28.72
CA ILE A 403 -1.63 -25.48 -27.84
C ILE A 403 -1.82 -24.07 -28.41
N ASN A 404 -1.55 -23.87 -29.70
CA ASN A 404 -1.74 -22.54 -30.31
C ASN A 404 -3.22 -22.16 -30.43
N SER A 405 -4.16 -23.13 -30.44
CA SER A 405 -5.59 -22.85 -30.35
C SER A 405 -5.99 -22.35 -28.95
N LEU A 406 -5.42 -22.91 -27.89
CA LEU A 406 -5.62 -22.41 -26.52
C LEU A 406 -5.05 -21.00 -26.35
N LEU A 407 -3.84 -20.75 -26.89
CA LEU A 407 -3.24 -19.41 -26.90
C LEU A 407 -4.07 -18.43 -27.74
N LEU A 408 -4.61 -18.85 -28.88
CA LEU A 408 -5.50 -18.01 -29.69
C LEU A 408 -6.78 -17.65 -28.94
N LEU A 409 -7.40 -18.60 -28.24
CA LEU A 409 -8.58 -18.33 -27.42
C LEU A 409 -8.29 -17.28 -26.35
N TRP A 410 -7.13 -17.39 -25.69
CA TRP A 410 -6.65 -16.40 -24.72
C TRP A 410 -6.61 -14.99 -25.31
N GLU A 411 -5.99 -14.81 -26.48
CA GLU A 411 -5.90 -13.50 -27.14
C GLU A 411 -7.26 -12.99 -27.63
N LEU A 412 -8.12 -13.88 -28.15
CA LEU A 412 -9.46 -13.52 -28.63
C LEU A 412 -10.32 -12.94 -27.51
N PHE A 413 -10.27 -13.52 -26.31
CA PHE A 413 -10.97 -12.96 -25.14
C PHE A 413 -10.47 -11.56 -24.81
N GLN A 414 -9.16 -11.35 -24.85
CA GLN A 414 -8.58 -10.04 -24.56
C GLN A 414 -8.98 -8.99 -25.61
N ILE A 415 -8.99 -9.34 -26.89
CA ILE A 415 -9.44 -8.48 -28.00
C ILE A 415 -10.91 -8.07 -27.83
N ILE A 416 -11.80 -9.00 -27.44
CA ILE A 416 -13.22 -8.70 -27.25
C ILE A 416 -13.44 -7.65 -26.15
N LEU A 417 -12.66 -7.75 -25.06
CA LEU A 417 -12.80 -6.88 -23.90
C LEU A 417 -12.17 -5.50 -24.11
N THR A 418 -10.95 -5.45 -24.67
CA THR A 418 -10.18 -4.21 -24.83
C THR A 418 -10.38 -3.53 -26.19
N LYS A 419 -11.01 -4.21 -27.15
CA LYS A 419 -11.34 -3.69 -28.49
C LYS A 419 -10.10 -3.14 -29.21
N LEU A 420 -10.08 -1.84 -29.51
CA LEU A 420 -9.00 -1.19 -30.25
C LEU A 420 -7.78 -0.90 -29.39
N GLU A 421 -7.92 -0.80 -28.07
CA GLU A 421 -6.80 -0.57 -27.15
C GLU A 421 -5.82 -1.75 -27.15
N TYR A 422 -6.31 -2.96 -27.46
CA TYR A 422 -5.49 -4.17 -27.60
C TYR A 422 -4.29 -3.97 -28.52
N PHE A 423 -4.51 -3.35 -29.68
CA PHE A 423 -3.50 -3.18 -30.73
C PHE A 423 -2.53 -2.01 -30.46
N GLN A 424 -2.65 -1.32 -29.33
CA GLN A 424 -1.66 -0.32 -28.92
C GLN A 424 -0.44 -0.96 -28.26
N SER A 425 -0.58 -2.16 -27.69
CA SER A 425 0.50 -2.92 -27.08
C SER A 425 1.34 -3.65 -28.13
N LEU A 426 2.65 -3.41 -28.14
CA LEU A 426 3.59 -4.13 -29.02
C LEU A 426 3.60 -5.64 -28.75
N MET A 427 3.42 -6.06 -27.49
CA MET A 427 3.44 -7.48 -27.12
C MET A 427 2.22 -8.21 -27.67
N ASN A 428 1.05 -7.57 -27.62
CA ASN A 428 -0.20 -8.12 -28.13
C ASN A 428 -0.17 -8.27 -29.65
N ILE A 429 0.45 -7.30 -30.34
CA ILE A 429 0.73 -7.39 -31.79
C ILE A 429 1.66 -8.58 -32.07
N LEU A 430 2.74 -8.72 -31.30
CA LEU A 430 3.69 -9.81 -31.46
C LEU A 430 3.04 -11.18 -31.25
N ASP A 431 2.16 -11.33 -30.26
CA ASP A 431 1.40 -12.57 -30.03
C ASP A 431 0.49 -12.91 -31.20
N THR A 432 -0.18 -11.91 -31.78
CA THR A 432 -1.05 -12.08 -32.94
C THR A 432 -0.26 -12.55 -34.16
N ILE A 433 0.88 -11.92 -34.44
CA ILE A 433 1.78 -12.30 -35.55
C ILE A 433 2.35 -13.71 -35.31
N ARG A 434 2.82 -14.00 -34.09
CA ARG A 434 3.35 -15.31 -33.70
C ARG A 434 2.32 -16.41 -33.93
N ILE A 435 1.09 -16.22 -33.46
CA ILE A 435 0.02 -17.22 -33.61
C ILE A 435 -0.29 -17.45 -35.10
N PHE A 436 -0.39 -16.38 -35.89
CA PHE A 436 -0.62 -16.52 -37.33
C PHE A 436 0.53 -17.28 -38.04
N CYS A 437 1.78 -16.93 -37.74
CA CYS A 437 2.96 -17.62 -38.29
C CYS A 437 3.01 -19.10 -37.89
N THR A 438 2.70 -19.43 -36.63
CA THR A 438 2.70 -20.83 -36.16
C THR A 438 1.60 -21.66 -36.81
N PHE A 439 0.39 -21.13 -37.00
CA PHE A 439 -0.67 -21.81 -37.74
C PHE A 439 -0.29 -21.99 -39.21
N ALA A 440 0.24 -20.96 -39.87
CA ALA A 440 0.70 -21.07 -41.25
C ALA A 440 1.81 -22.14 -41.39
N TYR A 441 2.75 -22.19 -40.44
CA TYR A 441 3.79 -23.21 -40.37
C TYR A 441 3.22 -24.62 -40.17
N ALA A 442 2.26 -24.79 -39.25
CA ALA A 442 1.60 -26.06 -39.01
C ALA A 442 0.86 -26.57 -40.27
N ILE A 443 0.19 -25.68 -41.01
CA ILE A 443 -0.48 -26.02 -42.27
C ILE A 443 0.54 -26.48 -43.33
N LEU A 444 1.66 -25.77 -43.49
CA LEU A 444 2.72 -26.19 -44.43
C LEU A 444 3.29 -27.57 -44.08
N LEU A 445 3.48 -27.85 -42.79
CA LEU A 445 3.93 -29.17 -42.33
C LEU A 445 2.93 -30.29 -42.66
N ILE A 446 1.62 -30.05 -42.60
CA ILE A 446 0.60 -31.03 -43.00
C ILE A 446 0.73 -31.39 -44.49
N PHE A 447 1.05 -30.41 -45.34
CA PHE A 447 1.32 -30.63 -46.77
C PHE A 447 2.75 -31.08 -47.05
N ASN A 448 3.56 -31.32 -46.02
CA ASN A 448 4.96 -31.71 -46.10
C ASN A 448 5.84 -30.72 -46.90
N LEU A 449 5.47 -29.43 -46.88
CA LEU A 449 6.22 -28.33 -47.49
C LEU A 449 7.12 -27.68 -46.44
N LYS A 450 8.44 -27.68 -46.67
CA LYS A 450 9.41 -27.02 -45.80
C LYS A 450 9.87 -25.70 -46.44
N ASP A 451 9.39 -24.57 -45.92
CA ASP A 451 9.84 -23.23 -46.31
C ASP A 451 10.61 -22.55 -45.18
N TYR A 452 11.93 -22.39 -45.38
CA TYR A 452 12.81 -21.76 -44.41
C TYR A 452 12.43 -20.29 -44.11
N ARG A 453 11.79 -19.62 -45.08
CA ARG A 453 11.38 -18.21 -44.96
C ARG A 453 10.26 -18.03 -43.95
N LEU A 454 9.43 -19.05 -43.74
CA LEU A 454 8.38 -19.05 -42.71
C LEU A 454 8.86 -19.72 -41.42
N THR A 455 9.69 -20.77 -41.50
CA THR A 455 10.16 -21.47 -40.29
C THR A 455 10.99 -20.56 -39.40
N TRP A 456 11.89 -19.75 -39.98
CA TRP A 456 12.75 -18.85 -39.22
C TRP A 456 11.96 -17.81 -38.42
N PRO A 457 11.05 -17.00 -39.00
CA PRO A 457 10.27 -16.04 -38.23
C PRO A 457 9.34 -16.72 -37.23
N THR A 458 8.81 -17.91 -37.55
CA THR A 458 8.00 -18.68 -36.61
C THR A 458 8.79 -19.03 -35.35
N ILE A 459 10.02 -19.55 -35.50
CA ILE A 459 10.88 -19.88 -34.36
C ILE A 459 11.30 -18.59 -33.63
N ALA A 460 11.68 -17.54 -34.36
CA ALA A 460 12.13 -16.28 -33.78
C ALA A 460 11.05 -15.61 -32.91
N PHE A 461 9.82 -15.48 -33.40
CA PHE A 461 8.72 -14.89 -32.63
C PHE A 461 8.35 -15.73 -31.41
N ASN A 462 8.37 -17.07 -31.52
CA ASN A 462 8.15 -17.93 -30.36
C ASN A 462 9.27 -17.82 -29.34
N LEU A 463 10.53 -17.71 -29.76
CA LEU A 463 11.67 -17.53 -28.86
C LEU A 463 11.56 -16.20 -28.10
N ILE A 464 11.32 -15.10 -28.81
CA ILE A 464 11.15 -13.76 -28.21
C ILE A 464 10.03 -13.79 -27.18
N ARG A 465 8.88 -14.40 -27.53
CA ARG A 465 7.76 -14.48 -26.60
C ARG A 465 8.01 -15.44 -25.43
N GLY A 466 8.68 -16.57 -25.65
CA GLY A 466 9.06 -17.51 -24.58
C GLY A 466 9.97 -16.90 -23.54
N LEU A 467 10.86 -15.98 -23.95
CA LEU A 467 11.71 -15.22 -23.04
C LEU A 467 10.87 -14.36 -22.08
N THR A 468 9.76 -13.79 -22.55
CA THR A 468 8.84 -13.03 -21.66
C THR A 468 8.14 -13.90 -20.62
N GLY A 469 8.08 -15.23 -20.81
CA GLY A 469 7.53 -16.17 -19.83
C GLY A 469 8.26 -16.14 -18.48
N PHE A 470 9.53 -15.72 -18.47
CA PHE A 470 10.31 -15.53 -17.24
C PHE A 470 9.82 -14.36 -16.37
N ARG A 471 8.86 -13.54 -16.82
CA ARG A 471 8.15 -12.55 -15.97
C ARG A 471 7.40 -13.22 -14.81
N ALA A 472 7.09 -14.51 -14.92
CA ALA A 472 6.34 -15.28 -13.93
C ALA A 472 7.10 -15.54 -12.62
N PHE A 473 8.44 -15.47 -12.62
CA PHE A 473 9.25 -15.78 -11.44
C PHE A 473 9.94 -14.53 -10.89
N ASP A 474 10.00 -14.42 -9.56
CA ASP A 474 10.46 -13.21 -8.89
C ASP A 474 11.92 -12.87 -9.21
N ASN A 475 12.82 -13.87 -9.22
CA ASN A 475 14.24 -13.64 -9.50
C ASN A 475 14.53 -13.32 -10.98
N THR A 476 13.68 -13.76 -11.91
CA THR A 476 13.93 -13.59 -13.35
C THR A 476 13.20 -12.40 -13.96
N ARG A 477 12.09 -11.95 -13.36
CA ARG A 477 11.32 -10.78 -13.83
C ARG A 477 12.18 -9.53 -13.98
N TYR A 478 13.08 -9.31 -13.01
CA TYR A 478 14.05 -8.23 -13.02
C TYR A 478 14.88 -8.21 -14.31
N TYR A 479 15.43 -9.35 -14.72
CA TYR A 479 16.28 -9.44 -15.91
C TYR A 479 15.52 -9.21 -17.21
N ILE A 480 14.27 -9.70 -17.32
CA ILE A 480 13.46 -9.48 -18.52
C ILE A 480 13.19 -7.99 -18.72
N ARG A 481 12.88 -7.27 -17.64
CA ARG A 481 12.65 -5.83 -17.74
C ARG A 481 13.94 -5.07 -18.04
N LEU A 482 15.05 -5.44 -17.39
CA LEU A 482 16.35 -4.87 -17.68
C LEU A 482 16.72 -5.03 -19.16
N ILE A 483 16.47 -6.20 -19.76
CA ILE A 483 16.71 -6.44 -21.18
C ILE A 483 15.87 -5.48 -22.04
N ASN A 484 14.57 -5.35 -21.75
CA ASN A 484 13.69 -4.46 -22.50
C ASN A 484 14.09 -2.98 -22.39
N GLU A 485 14.41 -2.50 -21.17
CA GLU A 485 14.89 -1.13 -20.97
C GLU A 485 16.23 -0.89 -21.67
N SER A 486 17.15 -1.85 -21.59
CA SER A 486 18.44 -1.78 -22.29
C SER A 486 18.25 -1.65 -23.81
N PHE A 487 17.30 -2.38 -24.40
CA PHE A 487 16.98 -2.23 -25.83
C PHE A 487 16.45 -0.83 -26.17
N PHE A 488 15.64 -0.24 -25.29
CA PHE A 488 15.12 1.12 -25.51
C PHE A 488 16.23 2.17 -25.41
N CYS A 489 17.12 2.06 -24.42
CA CYS A 489 18.28 2.94 -24.26
C CYS A 489 19.25 2.83 -25.45
N MET A 490 19.43 1.63 -26.01
CA MET A 490 20.32 1.40 -27.15
C MET A 490 19.73 1.81 -28.51
N LYS A 491 18.44 2.20 -28.60
CA LYS A 491 17.77 2.41 -29.90
C LYS A 491 18.47 3.46 -30.79
N ASP A 492 18.86 4.59 -30.20
CA ASP A 492 19.44 5.72 -30.95
C ASP A 492 20.89 5.39 -31.34
N PHE A 493 21.59 4.69 -30.45
CA PHE A 493 22.89 4.11 -30.74
C PHE A 493 22.81 3.12 -31.92
N LEU A 494 21.81 2.23 -31.94
CA LEU A 494 21.65 1.22 -32.99
C LEU A 494 21.44 1.86 -34.37
N ILE A 495 20.76 3.01 -34.44
CA ILE A 495 20.61 3.77 -35.70
C ILE A 495 21.97 4.26 -36.21
N ILE A 496 22.77 4.87 -35.33
CA ILE A 496 24.12 5.34 -35.67
C ILE A 496 25.00 4.16 -36.08
N PHE A 497 24.93 3.07 -35.33
CA PHE A 497 25.67 1.84 -35.59
C PHE A 497 25.35 1.22 -36.96
N ILE A 498 24.07 1.16 -37.32
CA ILE A 498 23.64 0.67 -38.65
C ILE A 498 24.22 1.60 -39.73
N TYR A 499 24.09 2.91 -39.58
CA TYR A 499 24.61 3.88 -40.56
C TYR A 499 26.14 3.77 -40.75
N THR A 500 26.91 3.71 -39.66
CA THR A 500 28.37 3.60 -39.75
C THR A 500 28.79 2.27 -40.35
N THR A 501 28.10 1.18 -40.00
CA THR A 501 28.36 -0.17 -40.56
C THR A 501 28.13 -0.18 -42.07
N PHE A 502 26.99 0.35 -42.55
CA PHE A 502 26.70 0.46 -43.98
C PHE A 502 27.73 1.34 -44.71
N SER A 503 28.08 2.49 -44.13
CA SER A 503 29.01 3.45 -44.73
C SER A 503 30.43 2.90 -44.85
N LEU A 504 30.93 2.25 -43.81
CA LEU A 504 32.28 1.67 -43.79
C LEU A 504 32.36 0.41 -44.67
N SER A 505 31.28 -0.36 -44.76
CA SER A 505 31.20 -1.49 -45.68
C SER A 505 31.27 -1.05 -47.14
N LEU A 506 30.51 0.00 -47.50
CA LEU A 506 30.56 0.58 -48.84
C LEU A 506 31.98 1.05 -49.18
N LEU A 507 32.65 1.72 -48.23
CA LEU A 507 34.02 2.19 -48.40
C LEU A 507 34.99 1.02 -48.62
N ASN A 508 34.84 -0.07 -47.86
CA ASN A 508 35.66 -1.27 -48.03
C ASN A 508 35.42 -1.94 -49.40
N ILE A 509 34.15 -2.09 -49.84
CA ILE A 509 33.80 -2.67 -51.15
C ILE A 509 34.41 -1.86 -52.29
N VAL A 510 34.29 -0.53 -52.28
CA VAL A 510 34.89 0.35 -53.31
C VAL A 510 36.41 0.24 -53.31
N SER A 511 37.03 0.04 -52.15
CA SER A 511 38.49 -0.11 -52.04
C SER A 511 39.01 -1.47 -52.54
N SER A 512 38.16 -2.50 -52.50
CA SER A 512 38.43 -3.83 -53.04
C SER A 512 37.91 -3.90 -54.49
N ASN A 513 38.76 -3.65 -55.48
CA ASN A 513 38.43 -3.56 -56.92
C ASN A 513 37.89 -4.87 -57.58
N GLY A 514 37.07 -5.68 -56.89
CA GLY A 514 36.60 -6.97 -57.39
C GLY A 514 35.32 -7.53 -56.76
N THR A 515 34.67 -6.85 -55.81
CA THR A 515 33.42 -7.36 -55.21
C THR A 515 32.18 -6.67 -55.80
N SER A 516 31.21 -7.46 -56.26
CA SER A 516 29.94 -6.93 -56.77
C SER A 516 29.12 -6.29 -55.64
N LEU A 517 28.53 -5.12 -55.91
CA LEU A 517 27.62 -4.42 -55.00
C LEU A 517 26.30 -5.19 -54.82
N ASN A 518 26.31 -6.18 -53.94
CA ASN A 518 25.13 -6.91 -53.49
C ASN A 518 24.82 -6.57 -52.05
N PHE A 519 23.53 -6.57 -51.68
CA PHE A 519 23.11 -6.31 -50.30
C PHE A 519 23.77 -7.27 -49.30
N ASP A 520 23.83 -8.56 -49.64
CA ASP A 520 24.46 -9.58 -48.80
C ASP A 520 25.92 -9.23 -48.52
N ASN A 521 26.69 -8.90 -49.56
CA ASN A 521 28.08 -8.49 -49.37
C ASN A 521 28.18 -7.24 -48.52
N LEU A 522 27.35 -6.24 -48.77
CA LEU A 522 27.37 -4.97 -48.07
C LEU A 522 27.04 -5.12 -46.58
N TRP A 523 26.08 -5.97 -46.21
CA TRP A 523 25.77 -6.24 -44.81
C TRP A 523 26.80 -7.17 -44.16
N PHE A 524 27.10 -8.33 -44.76
CA PHE A 524 27.99 -9.32 -44.16
C PHE A 524 29.44 -8.84 -44.04
N SER A 525 29.99 -8.14 -45.04
CA SER A 525 31.36 -7.62 -44.93
C SER A 525 31.47 -6.48 -43.91
N GLY A 526 30.46 -5.61 -43.85
CA GLY A 526 30.41 -4.51 -42.90
C GLY A 526 30.26 -4.99 -41.46
N PHE A 527 29.27 -5.85 -41.22
CA PHE A 527 28.99 -6.41 -39.92
C PHE A 527 30.12 -7.34 -39.46
N GLY A 528 30.69 -8.13 -40.37
CA GLY A 528 31.87 -8.95 -40.09
C GLY A 528 33.04 -8.14 -39.54
N LEU A 529 33.36 -7.01 -40.18
CA LEU A 529 34.41 -6.10 -39.69
C LEU A 529 34.11 -5.52 -38.31
N VAL A 530 32.84 -5.25 -38.00
CA VAL A 530 32.42 -4.73 -36.68
C VAL A 530 32.61 -5.77 -35.58
N VAL A 531 32.27 -7.03 -35.87
CA VAL A 531 32.42 -8.16 -34.92
C VAL A 531 33.88 -8.64 -34.83
N GLY A 532 34.79 -8.09 -35.64
CA GLY A 532 36.20 -8.45 -35.65
C GLY A 532 36.52 -9.67 -36.52
N LEU A 533 35.62 -10.07 -37.41
CA LEU A 533 35.91 -11.05 -38.47
C LEU A 533 36.75 -10.36 -39.54
N THR A 534 38.04 -10.67 -39.57
CA THR A 534 39.04 -10.00 -40.43
C THR A 534 39.49 -10.86 -41.61
N ASP A 535 38.92 -12.06 -41.77
CA ASP A 535 39.32 -13.05 -42.77
C ASP A 535 39.13 -12.58 -44.23
N SER A 536 38.35 -11.53 -44.46
CA SER A 536 38.14 -10.91 -45.77
C SER A 536 39.17 -9.81 -46.13
N PHE A 537 40.19 -9.59 -45.30
CA PHE A 537 41.21 -8.58 -45.56
C PHE A 537 42.27 -9.09 -46.55
N ASN A 538 42.04 -8.87 -47.84
CA ASN A 538 43.07 -9.06 -48.86
C ASN A 538 43.96 -7.80 -48.94
N LYS A 539 45.28 -7.96 -48.80
CA LYS A 539 46.27 -6.87 -48.93
C LYS A 539 46.51 -6.46 -50.39
N GLU A 540 45.47 -6.03 -51.09
CA GLU A 540 45.62 -5.63 -52.51
C GLU A 540 45.78 -4.12 -52.70
N SER A 541 45.29 -3.28 -51.76
CA SER A 541 45.29 -1.82 -51.91
C SER A 541 45.61 -1.05 -50.61
N TYR A 542 46.35 0.05 -50.73
CA TYR A 542 46.59 1.01 -49.64
C TYR A 542 45.29 1.66 -49.14
N LEU A 543 44.33 1.91 -50.05
CA LEU A 543 43.02 2.46 -49.70
C LEU A 543 42.21 1.49 -48.84
N GLN A 544 42.32 0.19 -49.13
CA GLN A 544 41.67 -0.85 -48.33
C GLN A 544 42.28 -0.94 -46.92
N SER A 545 43.61 -0.80 -46.81
CA SER A 545 44.28 -0.75 -45.51
C SER A 545 43.84 0.47 -44.68
N ALA A 546 43.67 1.63 -45.31
CA ALA A 546 43.15 2.83 -44.62
C ALA A 546 41.69 2.66 -44.19
N SER A 547 40.83 2.11 -45.06
CA SER A 547 39.42 1.80 -44.75
C SER A 547 39.29 0.87 -43.54
N PHE A 548 40.16 -0.12 -43.47
CA PHE A 548 40.18 -1.14 -42.43
C PHE A 548 40.62 -0.57 -41.08
N ILE A 549 41.64 0.29 -41.05
CA ILE A 549 42.08 0.99 -39.83
C ILE A 549 40.93 1.87 -39.29
N ILE A 550 40.25 2.61 -40.17
CA ILE A 550 39.09 3.42 -39.79
C ILE A 550 37.97 2.52 -39.26
N ALA A 551 37.68 1.39 -39.92
CA ALA A 551 36.64 0.47 -39.49
C ALA A 551 36.92 -0.14 -38.11
N ILE A 552 38.15 -0.59 -37.83
CA ILE A 552 38.53 -1.14 -36.51
C ILE A 552 38.42 -0.06 -35.44
N THR A 553 38.99 1.12 -35.69
CA THR A 553 38.99 2.20 -34.69
C THR A 553 37.57 2.68 -34.36
N VAL A 554 36.75 2.92 -35.37
CA VAL A 554 35.37 3.38 -35.18
C VAL A 554 34.50 2.26 -34.64
N ASN A 555 34.39 1.11 -35.32
CA ASN A 555 33.38 0.11 -34.97
C ASN A 555 33.79 -0.82 -33.83
N LEU A 556 35.06 -1.25 -33.78
CA LEU A 556 35.50 -2.24 -32.79
C LEU A 556 35.95 -1.58 -31.48
N ILE A 557 36.66 -0.44 -31.56
CA ILE A 557 37.15 0.24 -30.36
C ILE A 557 36.12 1.23 -29.83
N ILE A 558 35.67 2.19 -30.66
CA ILE A 558 34.80 3.25 -30.16
C ILE A 558 33.38 2.71 -29.94
N MET A 559 32.74 2.15 -30.97
CA MET A 559 31.32 1.76 -30.90
C MET A 559 31.08 0.65 -29.87
N LEU A 560 31.93 -0.38 -29.80
CA LEU A 560 31.77 -1.45 -28.80
C LEU A 560 31.90 -0.93 -27.35
N ASN A 561 32.92 -0.11 -27.07
CA ASN A 561 33.10 0.48 -25.74
C ASN A 561 31.96 1.46 -25.41
N MET A 562 31.43 2.17 -26.40
CA MET A 562 30.28 3.04 -26.23
C MET A 562 29.02 2.26 -25.87
N ILE A 563 28.75 1.10 -26.50
CA ILE A 563 27.63 0.22 -26.11
C ILE A 563 27.79 -0.23 -24.67
N ILE A 564 28.98 -0.70 -24.29
CA ILE A 564 29.23 -1.22 -22.94
C ILE A 564 29.01 -0.11 -21.90
N SER A 565 29.49 1.11 -22.17
CA SER A 565 29.25 2.26 -21.30
C SER A 565 27.77 2.62 -21.19
N LEU A 566 27.07 2.71 -22.33
CA LEU A 566 25.63 3.03 -22.37
C LEU A 566 24.81 1.97 -21.63
N LEU A 567 25.17 0.70 -21.76
CA LEU A 567 24.52 -0.39 -21.06
C LEU A 567 24.83 -0.37 -19.55
N GLY A 568 26.03 0.06 -19.16
CA GLY A 568 26.41 0.32 -17.78
C GLY A 568 25.56 1.43 -17.14
N ASP A 569 25.44 2.58 -17.80
CA ASP A 569 24.62 3.71 -17.32
C ASP A 569 23.13 3.31 -17.24
N ALA A 570 22.61 2.61 -18.26
CA ALA A 570 21.24 2.11 -18.25
C ALA A 570 20.99 1.10 -17.12
N PHE A 571 21.98 0.27 -16.79
CA PHE A 571 21.89 -0.66 -15.68
C PHE A 571 21.85 0.07 -14.33
N ASP A 572 22.69 1.09 -14.13
CA ASP A 572 22.73 1.88 -12.90
C ASP A 572 21.42 2.67 -12.70
N GLU A 573 20.89 3.30 -13.76
CA GLU A 573 19.58 3.97 -13.71
C GLU A 573 18.45 2.99 -13.39
N PHE A 574 18.48 1.81 -14.01
CA PHE A 574 17.48 0.76 -13.76
C PHE A 574 17.50 0.28 -12.31
N GLN A 575 18.67 0.18 -11.68
CA GLN A 575 18.77 -0.23 -10.28
C GLN A 575 18.05 0.72 -9.32
N LEU A 576 18.11 2.03 -9.56
CA LEU A 576 17.41 3.04 -8.74
C LEU A 576 15.89 2.88 -8.78
N MET A 577 15.36 2.37 -9.91
CA MET A 577 13.93 2.20 -10.17
C MET A 577 13.48 0.73 -10.10
N ALA A 578 14.35 -0.19 -9.67
CA ALA A 578 14.10 -1.62 -9.73
C ALA A 578 12.80 -2.06 -9.03
N GLU A 579 12.51 -1.47 -7.87
CA GLU A 579 11.29 -1.76 -7.11
C GLU A 579 10.03 -1.30 -7.84
N VAL A 580 10.06 -0.07 -8.37
CA VAL A 580 8.96 0.51 -9.17
C VAL A 580 8.69 -0.37 -10.40
N HIS A 581 9.75 -0.75 -11.11
CA HIS A 581 9.64 -1.62 -12.27
C HIS A 581 9.08 -3.01 -11.92
N ASN A 582 9.50 -3.59 -10.80
CA ASN A 582 9.02 -4.91 -10.38
C ASN A 582 7.52 -4.92 -10.11
N TYR A 583 7.02 -3.98 -9.30
CA TYR A 583 5.59 -3.90 -9.00
C TYR A 583 4.74 -3.48 -10.18
N ARG A 584 5.26 -2.61 -11.06
CA ARG A 584 4.59 -2.27 -12.32
C ARG A 584 4.43 -3.49 -13.22
N GLU A 585 5.48 -4.29 -13.38
CA GLU A 585 5.44 -5.53 -14.16
C GLU A 585 4.45 -6.55 -13.59
N MET A 586 4.45 -6.73 -12.26
CA MET A 586 3.44 -7.57 -11.59
C MET A 586 2.03 -7.09 -11.89
N LEU A 587 1.80 -5.77 -11.83
CA LEU A 587 0.50 -5.17 -12.04
C LEU A 587 0.03 -5.30 -13.50
N GLU A 588 0.92 -5.13 -14.48
CA GLU A 588 0.62 -5.33 -15.91
C GLU A 588 0.17 -6.79 -16.17
N VAL A 589 0.85 -7.77 -15.58
CA VAL A 589 0.47 -9.19 -15.70
C VAL A 589 -0.85 -9.49 -14.96
N VAL A 590 -1.04 -8.94 -13.75
CA VAL A 590 -2.32 -9.05 -13.02
C VAL A 590 -3.45 -8.49 -13.86
N PHE A 591 -3.24 -7.34 -14.49
CA PHE A 591 -4.22 -6.69 -15.35
C PHE A 591 -4.62 -7.58 -16.54
N GLU A 592 -3.64 -8.15 -17.26
CA GLU A 592 -3.87 -9.07 -18.38
C GLU A 592 -4.76 -10.26 -17.97
N ILE A 593 -4.53 -10.85 -16.80
CA ILE A 593 -5.28 -12.03 -16.32
C ILE A 593 -6.63 -11.64 -15.73
N GLU A 594 -6.72 -10.55 -14.97
CA GLU A 594 -7.99 -10.06 -14.42
C GLU A 594 -8.98 -9.68 -15.51
N GLN A 595 -8.51 -9.16 -16.65
CA GLN A 595 -9.37 -8.96 -17.82
C GLN A 595 -10.09 -10.25 -18.21
N LEU A 596 -9.38 -11.37 -18.27
CA LEU A 596 -10.01 -12.66 -18.60
C LEU A 596 -11.00 -13.12 -17.52
N MET A 597 -10.67 -12.91 -16.24
CA MET A 597 -11.54 -13.27 -15.13
C MET A 597 -12.81 -12.41 -15.03
N SER A 598 -12.84 -11.23 -15.65
CA SER A 598 -14.02 -10.35 -15.68
C SER A 598 -15.26 -10.96 -16.34
N VAL A 599 -15.06 -11.98 -17.19
CA VAL A 599 -16.17 -12.72 -17.80
C VAL A 599 -16.91 -13.56 -16.76
N THR A 600 -16.19 -14.09 -15.77
CA THR A 600 -16.72 -15.03 -14.77
C THR A 600 -17.24 -14.35 -13.51
N TYR A 601 -16.61 -13.27 -13.06
CA TYR A 601 -16.94 -12.59 -11.82
C TYR A 601 -17.49 -11.19 -12.10
N LYS A 602 -18.77 -10.97 -11.78
CA LYS A 602 -19.45 -9.68 -11.98
C LYS A 602 -19.74 -8.94 -10.69
N ASP A 603 -19.89 -9.66 -9.58
CA ASP A 603 -20.31 -9.05 -8.32
C ASP A 603 -19.12 -8.32 -7.68
N GLU A 604 -19.30 -7.02 -7.45
CA GLU A 604 -18.34 -6.17 -6.77
C GLU A 604 -18.42 -6.39 -5.25
N ASP A 605 -17.29 -6.78 -4.66
CA ASP A 605 -17.18 -7.05 -3.23
C ASP A 605 -16.10 -6.14 -2.64
N LEU A 606 -16.56 -5.00 -2.12
CA LEU A 606 -15.77 -3.99 -1.45
C LEU A 606 -15.49 -4.42 -0.01
N LYS A 607 -14.21 -4.60 0.32
CA LYS A 607 -13.77 -5.03 1.66
C LYS A 607 -12.60 -4.19 2.14
N TYR A 608 -12.45 -4.08 3.46
CA TYR A 608 -11.28 -3.48 4.10
C TYR A 608 -10.07 -4.41 3.95
N PHE A 609 -8.92 -3.79 3.67
CA PHE A 609 -7.68 -4.49 3.44
C PHE A 609 -6.82 -4.46 4.70
N HIS A 610 -6.55 -5.64 5.24
CA HIS A 610 -5.81 -5.85 6.48
C HIS A 610 -4.46 -6.49 6.20
N VAL A 611 -3.42 -5.94 6.81
CA VAL A 611 -2.03 -6.38 6.63
C VAL A 611 -1.37 -6.61 7.97
N CYS A 612 -0.75 -7.78 8.09
CA CYS A 612 0.15 -8.11 9.18
C CYS A 612 1.58 -8.13 8.67
N THR A 613 2.45 -7.35 9.31
CA THR A 613 3.88 -7.29 8.98
C THR A 613 4.71 -7.49 10.24
N HIS A 614 5.99 -7.78 10.08
CA HIS A 614 6.91 -7.68 11.20
C HIS A 614 6.97 -6.24 11.72
N ALA A 615 7.14 -6.09 13.03
CA ALA A 615 7.22 -4.79 13.69
C ALA A 615 8.54 -4.07 13.43
N TYR A 616 9.60 -4.86 13.24
CA TYR A 616 10.97 -4.39 13.08
C TYR A 616 11.60 -4.78 11.75
N GLU A 617 10.86 -5.41 10.82
CA GLU A 617 11.41 -5.60 9.48
C GLU A 617 11.40 -4.31 8.69
N ALA A 618 12.57 -4.11 8.09
CA ALA A 618 12.97 -3.00 7.26
C ALA A 618 12.09 -2.87 6.02
N SER A 619 11.62 -1.65 5.79
CA SER A 619 11.27 -1.17 4.45
C SER A 619 12.41 -1.53 3.47
N GLY A 620 12.12 -2.41 2.52
CA GLY A 620 12.99 -2.69 1.37
C GLY A 620 13.97 -3.86 1.57
N SER A 621 13.70 -4.93 0.83
CA SER A 621 14.71 -5.88 0.40
C SER A 621 15.76 -5.18 -0.48
N GLN A 622 16.68 -4.41 0.12
CA GLN A 622 18.01 -4.05 -0.38
C GLN A 622 18.86 -3.53 0.79
N TRP A 623 19.40 -4.48 1.53
CA TRP A 623 20.20 -4.35 2.75
C TRP A 623 21.60 -3.70 2.57
N LYS A 624 21.85 -2.90 1.52
CA LYS A 624 23.20 -2.34 1.24
C LYS A 624 23.44 -0.89 1.67
N GLY A 625 22.40 -0.13 2.02
CA GLY A 625 22.55 1.30 2.35
C GLY A 625 22.56 1.66 3.84
N LYS A 626 21.73 1.00 4.67
CA LYS A 626 21.43 1.47 6.03
C LYS A 626 22.32 0.96 7.17
N VAL A 627 23.26 0.04 6.91
CA VAL A 627 24.26 -0.32 7.93
C VAL A 627 25.23 0.85 8.16
N LEU A 628 25.43 1.70 7.15
CA LEU A 628 26.13 2.97 7.30
C LEU A 628 25.31 3.94 8.17
N ASP A 629 24.01 4.11 7.91
CA ASP A 629 23.16 5.03 8.70
C ASP A 629 22.98 4.63 10.16
N VAL A 630 22.84 3.33 10.48
CA VAL A 630 22.74 2.90 11.88
C VAL A 630 24.08 3.05 12.59
N ARG A 631 25.19 2.77 11.89
CA ARG A 631 26.53 3.00 12.44
C ARG A 631 26.78 4.49 12.63
N GLU A 632 26.37 5.35 11.70
CA GLU A 632 26.46 6.80 11.78
C GLU A 632 25.54 7.34 12.89
N PHE A 633 24.30 6.87 13.01
CA PHE A 633 23.40 7.25 14.09
C PHE A 633 23.92 6.85 15.47
N ILE A 634 24.45 5.62 15.61
CA ILE A 634 25.09 5.19 16.86
C ILE A 634 26.32 6.05 17.15
N GLN A 635 27.13 6.33 16.14
CA GLN A 635 28.36 7.11 16.30
C GLN A 635 28.09 8.60 16.60
N GLU A 636 27.06 9.18 16.02
CA GLU A 636 26.72 10.59 16.17
C GLU A 636 25.88 10.83 17.43
N LYS A 637 24.80 10.06 17.62
CA LYS A 637 23.84 10.31 18.71
C LYS A 637 24.16 9.60 20.01
N ILE A 638 24.80 8.42 19.96
CA ILE A 638 25.16 7.68 21.18
C ILE A 638 26.60 8.01 21.56
N VAL A 639 27.56 7.87 20.64
CA VAL A 639 28.97 8.06 20.97
C VAL A 639 29.32 9.54 21.13
N ASN A 640 29.00 10.40 20.15
CA ASN A 640 29.40 11.81 20.22
C ASN A 640 28.55 12.66 21.18
N GLU A 641 27.22 12.50 21.21
CA GLU A 641 26.37 13.30 22.11
C GLU A 641 26.37 12.83 23.56
N ASN A 642 26.44 11.52 23.83
CA ASN A 642 26.29 10.99 25.19
C ASN A 642 27.61 10.50 25.80
N VAL A 643 28.32 9.60 25.11
CA VAL A 643 29.49 8.92 25.70
C VAL A 643 30.72 9.84 25.78
N LYS A 644 31.03 10.57 24.70
CA LYS A 644 32.20 11.43 24.60
C LYS A 644 32.22 12.57 25.65
N PRO A 645 31.16 13.38 25.84
CA PRO A 645 31.17 14.42 26.87
C PRO A 645 31.22 13.84 28.28
N MET A 646 30.64 12.66 28.51
CA MET A 646 30.74 11.97 29.79
C MET A 646 32.18 11.51 30.06
N MET A 647 32.89 10.97 29.06
CA MET A 647 34.30 10.61 29.16
C MET A 647 35.20 11.83 29.40
N GLU A 648 34.99 12.93 28.68
CA GLU A 648 35.77 14.16 28.85
C GLU A 648 35.56 14.79 30.24
N LYS A 649 34.31 14.83 30.72
CA LYS A 649 33.98 15.30 32.08
C LYS A 649 34.66 14.45 33.15
N ASN A 650 34.65 13.14 32.97
CA ASN A 650 35.26 12.20 33.92
C ASN A 650 36.80 12.26 33.88
N ALA A 651 37.41 12.35 32.69
CA ALA A 651 38.85 12.53 32.54
C ALA A 651 39.34 13.82 33.21
N LYS A 652 38.59 14.92 33.05
CA LYS A 652 38.89 16.19 33.69
C LYS A 652 38.79 16.12 35.22
N ALA A 653 37.78 15.44 35.75
CA ALA A 653 37.62 15.23 37.19
C ALA A 653 38.78 14.42 37.79
N VAL A 654 39.28 13.40 37.07
CA VAL A 654 40.46 12.62 37.49
C VAL A 654 41.72 13.48 37.42
N GLU A 655 41.91 14.27 36.36
CA GLU A 655 43.08 15.15 36.21
C GLU A 655 43.13 16.23 37.30
N ASP A 656 41.98 16.85 37.62
CA ASP A 656 41.85 17.83 38.70
C ASP A 656 42.12 17.20 40.08
N GLY A 657 41.64 15.97 40.29
CA GLY A 657 41.94 15.17 41.47
C GLY A 657 43.44 14.91 41.62
N MET A 658 44.11 14.47 40.55
CA MET A 658 45.56 14.23 40.55
C MET A 658 46.37 15.51 40.78
N LYS A 659 45.97 16.65 40.18
CA LYS A 659 46.62 17.96 40.42
C LYS A 659 46.44 18.42 41.86
N SER A 660 45.27 18.22 42.45
CA SER A 660 45.01 18.51 43.86
C SER A 660 45.94 17.70 44.76
N ILE A 661 46.04 16.38 44.53
CA ILE A 661 46.92 15.48 45.28
C ILE A 661 48.39 15.88 45.13
N ASP A 662 48.87 16.15 43.91
CA ASP A 662 50.26 16.57 43.66
C ASP A 662 50.58 17.92 44.35
N SER A 663 49.67 18.88 44.29
CA SER A 663 49.84 20.17 45.00
C SER A 663 49.93 20.00 46.52
N ARG A 664 49.18 19.05 47.09
CA ARG A 664 49.19 18.73 48.51
C ARG A 664 50.44 17.96 48.90
N LEU A 665 50.89 16.99 48.10
CA LEU A 665 52.15 16.27 48.30
C LEU A 665 53.34 17.23 48.28
N ARG A 666 53.37 18.19 47.35
CA ARG A 666 54.41 19.24 47.32
C ARG A 666 54.39 20.14 48.57
N ARG A 667 53.21 20.47 49.11
CA ARG A 667 53.09 21.22 50.38
C ARG A 667 53.56 20.38 51.58
N ILE A 668 53.25 19.08 51.61
CA ILE A 668 53.68 18.18 52.68
C ILE A 668 55.20 18.01 52.65
N SER A 669 55.78 17.77 51.46
CA SER A 669 57.23 17.68 51.25
C SER A 669 57.97 18.95 51.71
N ARG A 670 57.50 20.15 51.35
CA ARG A 670 58.10 21.41 51.82
C ARG A 670 58.05 21.61 53.33
N ASN A 671 56.94 21.20 53.96
CA ASN A 671 56.80 21.33 55.42
C ASN A 671 57.70 20.35 56.19
N PHE A 672 58.11 19.25 55.57
CA PHE A 672 59.03 18.27 56.16
C PHE A 672 60.49 18.73 56.09
N GLY A 673 60.88 19.52 55.08
CA GLY A 673 62.24 20.02 54.91
C GLY A 673 62.70 21.06 55.96
N ASN A 674 61.80 21.55 56.83
CA ASN A 674 62.06 22.70 57.71
C ASN A 674 61.70 22.47 59.20
N GLY A 675 61.47 21.25 59.70
CA GLY A 675 61.01 21.04 61.09
C GLY A 675 61.66 19.86 61.83
N ASN A 676 62.11 20.12 63.07
CA ASN A 676 62.70 19.15 64.00
C ASN A 676 61.78 17.95 64.32
N GLU A 677 62.41 16.80 64.50
CA GLU A 677 61.83 15.47 64.72
C GLU A 677 61.16 15.35 66.10
N GLY A 678 59.87 14.99 66.12
CA GLY A 678 59.14 14.60 67.33
C GLY A 678 57.63 14.80 67.20
N ASP A 679 57.20 16.04 66.99
CA ASP A 679 55.77 16.43 66.88
C ASP A 679 55.23 16.41 65.43
N SER A 680 56.11 16.02 64.50
CA SER A 680 55.90 15.99 63.05
C SER A 680 55.35 14.65 62.53
N ARG A 681 55.52 13.55 63.27
CA ARG A 681 55.03 12.20 62.88
C ARG A 681 53.51 12.05 62.98
N GLY A 682 52.91 12.40 64.12
CA GLY A 682 51.45 12.27 64.29
C GLY A 682 50.63 13.20 63.38
N ARG A 683 51.18 14.36 63.01
CA ARG A 683 50.60 15.25 61.98
C ARG A 683 50.78 14.73 60.56
N PHE A 684 51.79 13.90 60.32
CA PHE A 684 52.00 13.24 59.03
C PHE A 684 51.04 12.08 58.85
N ASP A 685 50.87 11.25 59.88
CA ASP A 685 49.96 10.11 59.84
C ASP A 685 48.50 10.57 59.62
N ASN A 686 48.03 11.59 60.35
CA ASN A 686 46.72 12.21 60.12
C ASN A 686 46.54 12.83 58.72
N ARG A 687 47.64 13.23 58.05
CA ARG A 687 47.59 13.77 56.67
C ARG A 687 47.63 12.66 55.63
N MET A 688 48.35 11.57 55.91
CA MET A 688 48.35 10.37 55.08
C MET A 688 47.01 9.69 55.11
N GLU A 689 46.36 9.60 56.27
CA GLU A 689 45.03 9.00 56.41
C GLU A 689 43.97 9.76 55.60
N ARG A 690 44.00 11.10 55.60
CA ARG A 690 43.13 11.92 54.72
C ARG A 690 43.46 11.76 53.23
N LEU A 691 44.73 11.59 52.88
CA LEU A 691 45.12 11.32 51.49
C LEU A 691 44.65 9.93 51.04
N GLU A 692 44.68 8.94 51.92
CA GLU A 692 44.14 7.61 51.67
C GLU A 692 42.62 7.64 51.47
N GLU A 693 41.89 8.44 52.26
CA GLU A 693 40.45 8.67 52.04
C GLU A 693 40.16 9.31 50.68
N GLU A 694 40.92 10.33 50.27
CA GLU A 694 40.75 10.97 48.95
C GLU A 694 41.09 10.01 47.79
N VAL A 695 42.13 9.19 47.93
CA VAL A 695 42.47 8.15 46.93
C VAL A 695 41.36 7.11 46.84
N LYS A 696 40.73 6.75 47.97
CA LYS A 696 39.61 5.82 48.02
C LYS A 696 38.37 6.39 47.33
N GLU A 697 38.10 7.69 47.51
CA GLU A 697 37.00 8.37 46.81
C GLU A 697 37.23 8.40 45.28
N ILE A 698 38.48 8.65 44.85
CA ILE A 698 38.83 8.63 43.41
C ILE A 698 38.69 7.22 42.83
N ARG A 699 39.12 6.17 43.56
CA ARG A 699 38.89 4.77 43.12
C ARG A 699 37.42 4.44 42.98
N GLY A 700 36.58 4.85 43.92
CA GLY A 700 35.13 4.66 43.82
C GLY A 700 34.51 5.31 42.58
N LYS A 701 35.04 6.48 42.15
CA LYS A 701 34.63 7.12 40.90
C LYS A 701 35.11 6.36 39.66
N ILE A 702 36.30 5.76 39.69
CA ILE A 702 36.82 4.92 38.60
C ILE A 702 35.98 3.65 38.43
N ASP A 703 35.66 2.96 39.53
CA ASP A 703 34.85 1.73 39.50
C ASP A 703 33.43 2.00 38.96
N GLY A 704 32.85 3.16 39.31
CA GLY A 704 31.56 3.60 38.74
C GLY A 704 31.61 3.80 37.22
N ILE A 705 32.74 4.24 36.67
CA ILE A 705 32.94 4.42 35.23
C ILE A 705 33.04 3.06 34.53
N GLU A 706 33.78 2.11 35.09
CA GLU A 706 33.90 0.75 34.52
C GLU A 706 32.55 0.04 34.46
N ASN A 707 31.71 0.16 35.50
CA ASN A 707 30.37 -0.40 35.50
C ASN A 707 29.47 0.22 34.43
N SER A 708 29.52 1.55 34.28
CA SER A 708 28.77 2.26 33.24
C SER A 708 29.20 1.82 31.82
N LEU A 709 30.51 1.62 31.61
CA LEU A 709 31.04 1.09 30.35
C LEU A 709 30.58 -0.35 30.09
N MET A 710 30.49 -1.18 31.13
CA MET A 710 29.99 -2.55 30.99
C MET A 710 28.50 -2.59 30.66
N GLU A 711 27.67 -1.73 31.25
CA GLU A 711 26.25 -1.60 30.90
C GLU A 711 26.05 -1.16 29.45
N ILE A 712 26.80 -0.16 28.99
CA ILE A 712 26.75 0.30 27.59
C ILE A 712 27.18 -0.82 26.64
N LYS A 713 28.24 -1.56 26.97
CA LYS A 713 28.70 -2.70 26.16
C LYS A 713 27.65 -3.80 26.08
N ASN A 714 26.98 -4.11 27.19
CA ASN A 714 25.92 -5.12 27.23
C ASN A 714 24.65 -4.65 26.49
N PHE A 715 24.36 -3.36 26.49
CA PHE A 715 23.27 -2.77 25.71
C PHE A 715 23.55 -2.80 24.20
N LEU A 716 24.79 -2.55 23.77
CA LEU A 716 25.18 -2.59 22.34
C LEU A 716 25.29 -4.01 21.75
N ILE A 717 25.48 -5.02 22.59
CA ILE A 717 25.53 -6.44 22.17
C ILE A 717 24.12 -7.04 22.05
N LYS A 718 23.14 -6.50 22.79
CA LYS A 718 21.71 -6.82 22.66
C LYS A 718 21.10 -6.09 21.48
#